data_AF-A0A846N9H1-F1
#
_entry.id   AF-A0A846N9H1-F1
#
_cell.length_a   1.000
_cell.length_b   1.000
_cell.length_c   1.000
_cell.angle_alpha   90.00
_cell.angle_beta   90.00
_cell.angle_gamma   90.00
#
_symmetry.space_group_name_H-M   'P 1'
#
loop_
_entity.id
_entity.type
_entity.pdbx_description
1 polymer ?
#
loop_
_entity_poly.entity_id
_entity_poly.type
_entity_poly.pdbx_seq_one_letter_code
_entity_poly.pdbx_strand_id
1 'polypeptide(L)'
;MSTSRGFHDLLFEVSNEFRYGILVSLRKKAMRITDITREMGLTTPEARRHVSRLGEVGLIQRDIEGYYHLTPYGETSLLLFQEFEFLSSHSEYFKTHNPSGIPTGFVKKIGELGESIKIANAMDFFRYTENLFKESKEYIWLIVDQFPLNALSNIIEAIERGVKFKIIEPKDRVFSPDIDSMTSEETQALGRARHTPLIEQRMLDEVDAFLFLSEGRCVLAFPTSDGQFDYKGFTATDNSSLTWCMDLFHYYWDQGDQRTPTAPGMQVKRGRVTERGEFLGQIMVVGRENPDFDAQAVQDAVDNYDEVILRGTFNFGSSMVEISKSVVVRGEGREGDIPSTTIYKKGWAFPSREWDYLFLVAGEDVDVTIENLHFTDFNCSCIGGRRGNSLNIRNNRITIPTGYGRGITYGAFGDIVLGIWVQAAHSFRGGVVIDGNFIDFAPGPIWGGHVSRGGLEEDPEYRPDLFKHEYYIGYGIAINSVSGVVRIENNTVRNVNARGIATEGHLASADVTIKHNTVISDVYGSYPFSSPEAGAGILAQSVMSSPGPGFNVEIEDNTIKLDKLNHSGIVILGPATDRKGADKLRGGIIRNNHIQLKDGYEGIHVRKCDDFEVADNKISGEAYYGIRISGRKRSGELDLRALNNVVESNDMDHLLIKNPNKYSNAHANGRIFAGSPGESVTAHVWIGKFSKNNTVKVKTSDTVIDEGEENTIIHEEDGE
;
A
#
# COMPACT_ATOMS: atom_id res chain seq x y z
N MET A 1 22.16 18.15 -52.86
CA MET A 1 20.79 18.46 -53.30
C MET A 1 20.18 19.42 -52.28
N SER A 2 19.66 20.56 -52.75
CA SER A 2 19.13 21.65 -51.93
C SER A 2 17.78 21.24 -51.33
N THR A 3 17.79 20.65 -50.13
CA THR A 3 16.59 20.31 -49.35
C THR A 3 15.97 21.51 -48.61
N SER A 4 16.50 22.72 -48.79
CA SER A 4 16.11 23.91 -48.01
C SER A 4 15.08 24.81 -48.71
N ARG A 5 15.17 25.07 -50.02
CA ARG A 5 14.35 26.12 -50.65
C ARG A 5 12.84 25.81 -50.67
N GLY A 6 12.45 24.62 -51.17
CA GLY A 6 11.04 24.25 -51.29
C GLY A 6 10.29 24.11 -49.96
N PHE A 7 10.99 23.70 -48.89
CA PHE A 7 10.40 23.62 -47.55
C PHE A 7 10.14 25.01 -46.95
N HIS A 8 11.11 25.93 -47.04
CA HIS A 8 10.91 27.30 -46.56
C HIS A 8 9.87 28.05 -47.38
N ASP A 9 9.83 27.85 -48.70
CA ASP A 9 8.80 28.43 -49.56
C ASP A 9 7.41 27.93 -49.15
N LEU A 10 7.25 26.61 -48.93
CA LEU A 10 6.01 26.02 -48.44
C LEU A 10 5.56 26.64 -47.11
N LEU A 11 6.43 26.66 -46.10
CA LEU A 11 6.14 27.26 -44.79
C LEU A 11 5.82 28.74 -44.89
N PHE A 12 6.56 29.48 -45.72
CA PHE A 12 6.31 30.89 -45.96
C PHE A 12 4.92 31.11 -46.56
N GLU A 13 4.48 30.26 -47.50
CA GLU A 13 3.16 30.36 -48.10
C GLU A 13 2.04 30.10 -47.07
N VAL A 14 2.15 29.05 -46.25
CA VAL A 14 1.11 28.71 -45.26
C VAL A 14 1.13 29.56 -43.99
N SER A 15 2.23 30.28 -43.71
CA SER A 15 2.29 31.25 -42.59
C SER A 15 1.31 32.42 -42.69
N ASN A 16 0.64 32.60 -43.83
CA ASN A 16 -0.35 33.66 -44.04
C ASN A 16 -1.77 33.09 -43.92
N GLU A 17 -2.57 33.67 -43.02
CA GLU A 17 -3.91 33.21 -42.67
C GLU A 17 -4.85 33.06 -43.88
N PHE A 18 -4.81 33.98 -44.84
CA PHE A 18 -5.67 33.94 -46.02
C PHE A 18 -5.25 32.82 -46.98
N ARG A 19 -3.95 32.61 -47.19
CA ARG A 19 -3.47 31.50 -48.04
C ARG A 19 -3.80 30.15 -47.42
N TYR A 20 -3.57 29.98 -46.12
CA TYR A 20 -3.95 28.76 -45.41
C TYR A 20 -5.47 28.55 -45.44
N GLY A 21 -6.25 29.59 -45.15
CA GLY A 21 -7.72 29.54 -45.19
C GLY A 21 -8.29 29.18 -46.57
N ILE A 22 -7.67 29.67 -47.65
CA ILE A 22 -8.01 29.26 -49.02
C ILE A 22 -7.75 27.77 -49.21
N LEU A 23 -6.59 27.26 -48.82
CA LEU A 23 -6.25 25.83 -48.95
C LEU A 23 -7.26 24.96 -48.18
N VAL A 24 -7.56 25.30 -46.92
CA VAL A 24 -8.55 24.58 -46.08
C VAL A 24 -9.95 24.58 -46.71
N SER A 25 -10.35 25.69 -47.34
CA SER A 25 -11.66 25.80 -47.99
C SER A 25 -11.71 25.00 -49.29
N LEU A 26 -10.61 24.98 -50.05
CA LEU A 26 -10.48 24.19 -51.27
C LEU A 26 -10.46 22.68 -51.00
N ARG A 27 -10.03 22.25 -49.81
CA ARG A 27 -10.15 20.86 -49.35
C ARG A 27 -11.61 20.40 -49.25
N LYS A 28 -12.53 21.32 -48.92
CA LYS A 28 -13.96 21.01 -48.78
C LYS A 28 -14.67 21.00 -50.13
N LYS A 29 -14.35 21.95 -51.01
CA LYS A 29 -14.97 22.11 -52.33
C LYS A 29 -14.09 22.95 -53.26
N ALA A 30 -14.16 22.66 -54.56
CA ALA A 30 -13.58 23.54 -55.58
C ALA A 30 -14.31 24.89 -55.62
N MET A 31 -13.58 26.00 -55.82
CA MET A 31 -14.14 27.35 -55.73
C MET A 31 -13.69 28.25 -56.86
N ARG A 32 -14.56 29.16 -57.34
CA ARG A 32 -14.16 30.25 -58.22
C ARG A 32 -13.55 31.39 -57.41
N ILE A 33 -12.85 32.30 -58.07
CA ILE A 33 -12.25 33.48 -57.42
C ILE A 33 -13.28 34.32 -56.65
N THR A 34 -14.51 34.43 -57.18
CA THR A 34 -15.62 35.15 -56.56
C THR A 34 -16.15 34.46 -55.29
N ASP A 35 -16.04 33.14 -55.23
CA ASP A 35 -16.40 32.37 -54.04
C ASP A 35 -15.34 32.57 -52.96
N ILE A 36 -14.05 32.51 -53.33
CA ILE A 36 -12.92 32.77 -52.44
C ILE A 36 -12.99 34.19 -51.86
N THR A 37 -13.23 35.22 -52.68
CA THR A 37 -13.35 36.61 -52.19
C THR A 37 -14.45 36.76 -51.15
N ARG A 38 -15.58 36.09 -51.37
CA ARG A 38 -16.74 36.14 -50.48
C ARG A 38 -16.49 35.37 -49.18
N GLU A 39 -15.92 34.18 -49.27
CA GLU A 39 -15.67 33.30 -48.11
C GLU A 39 -14.55 33.85 -47.21
N MET A 40 -13.53 34.49 -47.80
CA MET A 40 -12.38 35.05 -47.07
C MET A 40 -12.50 36.55 -46.75
N GLY A 41 -13.55 37.24 -47.22
CA GLY A 41 -13.71 38.69 -47.03
C GLY A 41 -12.65 39.54 -47.76
N LEU A 42 -12.09 39.04 -48.86
CA LEU A 42 -10.99 39.67 -49.59
C LEU A 42 -11.48 40.44 -50.82
N THR A 43 -10.76 41.49 -51.20
CA THR A 43 -10.99 42.13 -52.51
C THR A 43 -10.51 41.22 -53.64
N THR A 44 -11.08 41.39 -54.84
CA THR A 44 -10.69 40.59 -56.02
C THR A 44 -9.18 40.65 -56.33
N PRO A 45 -8.49 41.80 -56.26
CA PRO A 45 -7.04 41.85 -56.43
C PRO A 45 -6.26 41.07 -55.37
N GLU A 46 -6.67 41.13 -54.10
CA GLU A 46 -6.02 40.39 -53.00
C GLU A 46 -6.19 38.89 -53.17
N ALA A 47 -7.42 38.42 -53.40
CA ALA A 47 -7.68 37.01 -53.65
C ALA A 47 -6.90 36.49 -54.85
N ARG A 48 -6.81 37.27 -55.95
CA ARG A 48 -5.99 36.92 -57.13
C ARG A 48 -4.51 36.78 -56.78
N ARG A 49 -3.98 37.67 -55.93
CA ARG A 49 -2.59 37.59 -55.46
C ARG A 49 -2.36 36.31 -54.66
N HIS A 50 -3.26 35.95 -53.76
CA HIS A 50 -3.12 34.73 -52.95
C HIS A 50 -3.19 33.45 -53.79
N VAL A 51 -4.18 33.32 -54.68
CA VAL A 51 -4.30 32.12 -55.54
C VAL A 51 -3.16 32.02 -56.56
N SER A 52 -2.64 33.14 -57.09
CA SER A 52 -1.47 33.12 -57.99
C SER A 52 -0.26 32.54 -57.28
N ARG A 53 0.02 33.01 -56.06
CA ARG A 53 1.17 32.52 -55.27
C ARG A 53 1.03 31.06 -54.90
N LEU A 54 -0.15 30.63 -54.46
CA LEU A 54 -0.44 29.22 -54.17
C LEU A 54 -0.30 28.33 -55.41
N GLY A 55 -0.65 28.85 -56.59
CA GLY A 55 -0.47 28.15 -57.87
C GLY A 55 0.99 28.09 -58.31
N GLU A 56 1.77 29.16 -58.11
CA GLU A 56 3.21 29.22 -58.41
C GLU A 56 4.01 28.19 -57.62
N VAL A 57 3.66 27.94 -56.35
CA VAL A 57 4.29 26.89 -55.53
C VAL A 57 3.65 25.51 -55.71
N GLY A 58 2.65 25.38 -56.60
CA GLY A 58 2.04 24.11 -56.97
C GLY A 58 1.06 23.53 -55.94
N LEU A 59 0.59 24.31 -54.96
CA LEU A 59 -0.38 23.84 -53.95
C LEU A 59 -1.81 23.78 -54.50
N ILE A 60 -2.13 24.65 -55.46
CA ILE A 60 -3.45 24.68 -56.13
C ILE A 60 -3.29 24.69 -57.64
N GLN A 61 -4.34 24.27 -58.34
CA GLN A 61 -4.44 24.34 -59.79
C GLN A 61 -5.80 24.92 -60.21
N ARG A 62 -5.86 25.51 -61.39
CA ARG A 62 -7.09 26.06 -61.98
C ARG A 62 -7.53 25.21 -63.16
N ASP A 63 -8.79 24.80 -63.17
CA ASP A 63 -9.37 24.06 -64.29
C ASP A 63 -9.85 24.97 -65.45
N ILE A 64 -10.32 24.33 -66.52
CA ILE A 64 -10.82 25.01 -67.73
C ILE A 64 -12.09 25.82 -67.49
N GLU A 65 -12.87 25.49 -66.45
CA GLU A 65 -14.12 26.18 -66.06
C GLU A 65 -13.85 27.34 -65.08
N GLY A 66 -12.59 27.49 -64.65
CA GLY A 66 -12.12 28.55 -63.79
C GLY A 66 -12.25 28.28 -62.29
N TYR A 67 -12.49 27.05 -61.88
CA TYR A 67 -12.44 26.63 -60.48
C TYR A 67 -10.99 26.33 -60.06
N TYR A 68 -10.68 26.68 -58.81
CA TYR A 68 -9.45 26.28 -58.14
C TYR A 68 -9.67 24.98 -57.38
N HIS A 69 -8.66 24.13 -57.42
CA HIS A 69 -8.60 22.83 -56.75
C HIS A 69 -7.26 22.69 -56.03
N LEU A 70 -7.21 21.91 -54.96
CA LEU A 70 -5.93 21.44 -54.44
C LEU A 70 -5.26 20.49 -55.44
N THR A 71 -3.94 20.58 -55.54
CA THR A 71 -3.15 19.53 -56.19
C THR A 71 -2.94 18.37 -55.22
N PRO A 72 -2.47 17.18 -55.67
CA PRO A 72 -2.06 16.12 -54.75
C PRO A 72 -0.98 16.58 -53.75
N TYR A 73 -0.10 17.49 -54.17
CA TYR A 73 0.88 18.11 -53.27
C TYR A 73 0.20 18.99 -52.22
N GLY A 74 -0.72 19.88 -52.61
CA GLY A 74 -1.48 20.71 -51.68
C GLY A 74 -2.33 19.92 -50.69
N GLU A 75 -3.02 18.88 -51.15
CA GLU A 75 -3.82 17.97 -50.33
C GLU A 75 -2.95 17.27 -49.27
N THR A 76 -1.84 16.68 -49.71
CA THR A 76 -0.92 15.98 -48.80
C THR A 76 -0.22 16.93 -47.83
N SER A 77 0.15 18.14 -48.29
CA SER A 77 0.71 19.17 -47.41
C SER A 77 -0.28 19.59 -46.33
N LEU A 78 -1.55 19.82 -46.69
CA LEU A 78 -2.59 20.15 -45.71
C LEU A 78 -2.80 19.03 -44.69
N LEU A 79 -2.76 17.76 -45.11
CA LEU A 79 -2.83 16.62 -44.20
C LEU A 79 -1.71 16.70 -43.15
N LEU A 80 -0.46 16.90 -43.60
CA LEU A 80 0.72 17.01 -42.74
C LEU A 80 0.81 18.30 -41.91
N PHE A 81 -0.05 19.29 -42.17
CA PHE A 81 -0.11 20.52 -41.37
C PHE A 81 -1.01 20.38 -40.14
N GLN A 82 -1.92 19.40 -40.12
CA GLN A 82 -2.87 19.23 -39.02
C GLN A 82 -2.16 18.91 -37.70
N GLU A 83 -1.04 18.19 -37.77
CA GLU A 83 -0.19 17.83 -36.65
C GLU A 83 0.51 19.07 -36.07
N PHE A 84 1.01 19.97 -36.94
CA PHE A 84 1.60 21.23 -36.52
C PHE A 84 0.56 22.21 -35.99
N GLU A 85 -0.65 22.20 -36.56
CA GLU A 85 -1.78 22.99 -36.08
C GLU A 85 -2.17 22.58 -34.66
N PHE A 86 -2.29 21.28 -34.39
CA PHE A 86 -2.55 20.78 -33.03
C PHE A 86 -1.44 21.16 -32.05
N LEU A 87 -0.17 20.93 -32.44
CA LEU A 87 0.99 21.24 -31.59
C LEU A 87 1.09 22.73 -31.27
N SER A 88 0.91 23.60 -32.27
CA SER A 88 1.00 25.05 -32.10
C SER A 88 -0.16 25.61 -31.27
N SER A 89 -1.39 25.12 -31.51
CA SER A 89 -2.59 25.49 -30.74
C SER A 89 -2.48 25.11 -29.26
N HIS A 90 -1.68 24.08 -28.94
CA HIS A 90 -1.45 23.60 -27.58
C HIS A 90 -0.02 23.79 -27.09
N SER A 91 0.72 24.75 -27.67
CA SER A 91 2.16 24.96 -27.42
C SER A 91 2.54 25.07 -25.93
N GLU A 92 1.77 25.80 -25.11
CA GLU A 92 2.05 25.90 -23.67
C GLU A 92 1.99 24.55 -22.94
N TYR A 93 1.14 23.62 -23.39
CA TYR A 93 1.06 22.29 -22.80
C TYR A 93 2.32 21.47 -23.12
N PHE A 94 2.75 21.50 -24.39
CA PHE A 94 3.92 20.76 -24.87
C PHE A 94 5.28 21.35 -24.44
N LYS A 95 5.30 22.53 -23.81
CA LYS A 95 6.51 23.04 -23.14
C LYS A 95 6.87 22.26 -21.88
N THR A 96 5.88 21.69 -21.20
CA THR A 96 6.07 21.00 -19.92
C THR A 96 5.70 19.52 -19.96
N HIS A 97 4.97 19.07 -20.99
CA HIS A 97 4.55 17.68 -21.16
C HIS A 97 5.18 17.07 -22.39
N ASN A 98 5.65 15.83 -22.25
CA ASN A 98 6.43 15.17 -23.27
C ASN A 98 5.72 13.90 -23.80
N PRO A 99 5.19 13.91 -25.03
CA PRO A 99 4.62 12.71 -25.64
C PRO A 99 5.71 11.75 -26.18
N SER A 100 7.00 12.03 -26.03
CA SER A 100 8.06 11.21 -26.65
C SER A 100 8.16 9.79 -26.08
N GLY A 101 7.54 9.50 -24.94
CA GLY A 101 7.45 8.15 -24.39
C GLY A 101 6.46 7.25 -25.16
N ILE A 102 5.49 7.82 -25.88
CA ILE A 102 4.61 7.01 -26.74
C ILE A 102 5.27 6.72 -28.10
N PRO A 103 4.85 5.67 -28.83
CA PRO A 103 5.46 5.31 -30.10
C PRO A 103 5.36 6.44 -31.12
N THR A 104 6.45 6.65 -31.85
CA THR A 104 6.57 7.78 -32.80
C THR A 104 5.46 7.81 -33.86
N GLY A 105 4.87 6.66 -34.21
CA GLY A 105 3.74 6.60 -35.13
C GLY A 105 2.51 7.39 -34.65
N PHE A 106 2.23 7.38 -33.35
CA PHE A 106 1.12 8.12 -32.74
C PHE A 106 1.43 9.61 -32.63
N VAL A 107 2.67 9.96 -32.27
CA VAL A 107 3.14 11.36 -32.24
C VAL A 107 3.04 12.00 -33.63
N LYS A 108 3.39 11.26 -34.69
CA LYS A 108 3.26 11.69 -36.09
C LYS A 108 1.82 11.88 -36.57
N LYS A 109 0.83 11.45 -35.79
CA LYS A 109 -0.61 11.55 -36.09
C LYS A 109 -1.36 12.34 -35.03
N ILE A 110 -0.65 13.10 -34.19
CA ILE A 110 -1.25 13.81 -33.06
C ILE A 110 -2.33 14.82 -33.51
N GLY A 111 -2.30 15.26 -34.77
CA GLY A 111 -3.34 16.09 -35.37
C GLY A 111 -4.72 15.44 -35.42
N GLU A 112 -4.83 14.11 -35.30
CA GLU A 112 -6.11 13.39 -35.17
C GLU A 112 -6.87 13.77 -33.89
N LEU A 113 -6.19 14.37 -32.89
CA LEU A 113 -6.77 14.95 -31.67
C LEU A 113 -7.25 16.41 -31.85
N GLY A 114 -7.31 16.91 -33.09
CA GLY A 114 -7.58 18.32 -33.41
C GLY A 114 -8.86 18.91 -32.80
N GLU A 115 -9.89 18.09 -32.64
CA GLU A 115 -11.20 18.51 -32.09
C GLU A 115 -11.31 18.31 -30.56
N SER A 116 -10.20 17.97 -29.89
CA SER A 116 -10.17 17.78 -28.45
C SER A 116 -10.23 19.09 -27.68
N ILE A 117 -10.76 19.02 -26.46
CA ILE A 117 -10.85 20.14 -25.51
C ILE A 117 -9.71 19.99 -24.50
N LYS A 118 -8.88 21.04 -24.38
CA LYS A 118 -7.81 21.09 -23.37
C LYS A 118 -8.39 21.10 -21.95
N ILE A 119 -7.85 20.22 -21.10
CA ILE A 119 -8.10 20.14 -19.67
C ILE A 119 -7.02 20.92 -18.94
N ALA A 120 -7.40 21.97 -18.23
CA ALA A 120 -6.45 22.92 -17.63
C ALA A 120 -6.04 22.58 -16.18
N ASN A 121 -6.81 21.74 -15.49
CA ASN A 121 -6.61 21.42 -14.08
C ASN A 121 -7.15 20.01 -13.72
N ALA A 122 -6.67 19.48 -12.60
CA ALA A 122 -7.03 18.14 -12.13
C ALA A 122 -8.53 17.98 -11.80
N MET A 123 -9.22 19.03 -11.34
CA MET A 123 -10.66 18.94 -11.02
C MET A 123 -11.50 18.68 -12.26
N ASP A 124 -11.19 19.34 -13.37
CA ASP A 124 -11.84 19.06 -14.65
C ASP A 124 -11.50 17.66 -15.15
N PHE A 125 -10.26 17.21 -14.97
CA PHE A 125 -9.86 15.84 -15.32
C PHE A 125 -10.71 14.80 -14.57
N PHE A 126 -10.84 14.94 -13.25
CA PHE A 126 -11.67 14.04 -12.43
C PHE A 126 -13.14 14.12 -12.82
N ARG A 127 -13.66 15.31 -13.12
CA ARG A 127 -15.04 15.47 -13.61
C ARG A 127 -15.28 14.75 -14.93
N TYR A 128 -14.36 14.85 -15.89
CA TYR A 128 -14.51 14.20 -17.20
C TYR A 128 -14.39 12.68 -17.09
N THR A 129 -13.49 12.17 -16.26
CA THR A 129 -13.35 10.73 -16.00
C THR A 129 -14.54 10.17 -15.23
N GLU A 130 -15.05 10.89 -14.21
CA GLU A 130 -16.29 10.52 -13.50
C GLU A 130 -17.48 10.42 -14.45
N ASN A 131 -17.67 11.43 -15.31
CA ASN A 131 -18.73 11.40 -16.32
C ASN A 131 -18.53 10.24 -17.31
N LEU A 132 -17.29 9.94 -17.71
CA LEU A 132 -16.99 8.79 -18.56
C LEU A 132 -17.46 7.50 -17.88
N PHE A 133 -17.14 7.27 -16.60
CA PHE A 133 -17.61 6.08 -15.88
C PHE A 133 -19.14 5.99 -15.84
N LYS A 134 -19.83 7.11 -15.57
CA LYS A 134 -21.30 7.16 -15.46
C LYS A 134 -22.03 6.97 -16.79
N GLU A 135 -21.51 7.56 -17.86
CA GLU A 135 -22.17 7.62 -19.17
C GLU A 135 -21.94 6.36 -20.04
N SER A 136 -20.87 5.62 -19.77
CA SER A 136 -20.48 4.45 -20.58
C SER A 136 -21.42 3.26 -20.41
N LYS A 137 -21.63 2.54 -21.52
CA LYS A 137 -22.58 1.44 -21.66
C LYS A 137 -21.93 0.15 -22.16
N GLU A 138 -20.85 0.24 -22.93
CA GLU A 138 -20.24 -0.93 -23.57
C GLU A 138 -18.90 -1.29 -22.95
N TYR A 139 -17.95 -0.35 -22.94
CA TYR A 139 -16.61 -0.60 -22.42
C TYR A 139 -15.96 0.64 -21.82
N ILE A 140 -14.99 0.39 -20.93
CA ILE A 140 -14.08 1.40 -20.39
C ILE A 140 -12.67 0.85 -20.39
N TRP A 141 -11.76 1.51 -21.10
CA TRP A 141 -10.37 1.12 -21.24
C TRP A 141 -9.45 2.15 -20.62
N LEU A 142 -8.53 1.69 -19.79
CA LEU A 142 -7.74 2.51 -18.89
C LEU A 142 -6.24 2.23 -19.08
N ILE A 143 -5.43 3.28 -19.20
CA ILE A 143 -3.99 3.26 -18.96
C ILE A 143 -3.74 4.21 -17.80
N VAL A 144 -3.31 3.66 -16.67
CA VAL A 144 -3.19 4.41 -15.42
C VAL A 144 -1.86 4.11 -14.73
N ASP A 145 -1.33 5.11 -14.01
CA ASP A 145 -0.18 4.96 -13.11
C ASP A 145 -0.54 4.12 -11.86
N GLN A 146 -1.80 4.20 -11.41
CA GLN A 146 -2.36 3.41 -10.32
C GLN A 146 -3.88 3.22 -10.48
N PHE A 147 -4.41 2.16 -9.88
CA PHE A 147 -5.87 1.94 -9.84
C PHE A 147 -6.59 3.14 -9.20
N PRO A 148 -7.57 3.77 -9.89
CA PRO A 148 -8.22 4.99 -9.42
C PRO A 148 -9.23 4.71 -8.29
N LEU A 149 -8.74 4.52 -7.06
CA LEU A 149 -9.56 4.23 -5.88
C LEU A 149 -10.60 5.32 -5.58
N ASN A 150 -10.28 6.59 -5.88
CA ASN A 150 -11.20 7.71 -5.77
C ASN A 150 -12.46 7.58 -6.66
N ALA A 151 -12.38 6.78 -7.73
CA ALA A 151 -13.50 6.51 -8.64
C ALA A 151 -14.14 5.13 -8.40
N LEU A 152 -13.78 4.43 -7.31
CA LEU A 152 -14.19 3.04 -7.07
C LEU A 152 -15.71 2.84 -7.13
N SER A 153 -16.51 3.72 -6.52
CA SER A 153 -17.98 3.63 -6.58
C SER A 153 -18.51 3.71 -8.01
N ASN A 154 -18.00 4.64 -8.81
CA ASN A 154 -18.41 4.79 -10.21
C ASN A 154 -17.99 3.58 -11.06
N ILE A 155 -16.84 2.98 -10.76
CA ILE A 155 -16.35 1.76 -11.41
C ILE A 155 -17.26 0.58 -11.07
N ILE A 156 -17.64 0.40 -9.81
CA ILE A 156 -18.55 -0.65 -9.38
C ILE A 156 -19.91 -0.50 -10.07
N GLU A 157 -20.49 0.71 -10.05
CA GLU A 157 -21.76 0.97 -10.72
C GLU A 157 -21.69 0.66 -12.23
N ALA A 158 -20.58 0.97 -12.90
CA ALA A 158 -20.38 0.61 -14.31
C ALA A 158 -20.32 -0.89 -14.54
N ILE A 159 -19.62 -1.63 -13.68
CA ILE A 159 -19.55 -3.10 -13.72
C ILE A 159 -20.94 -3.71 -13.50
N GLU A 160 -21.73 -3.18 -12.56
CA GLU A 160 -23.11 -3.62 -12.31
C GLU A 160 -24.03 -3.37 -13.50
N ARG A 161 -23.78 -2.31 -14.29
CA ARG A 161 -24.44 -2.07 -15.59
C ARG A 161 -23.98 -3.03 -16.70
N GLY A 162 -22.97 -3.86 -16.45
CA GLY A 162 -22.42 -4.81 -17.43
C GLY A 162 -21.33 -4.24 -18.34
N VAL A 163 -20.77 -3.07 -18.00
CA VAL A 163 -19.70 -2.42 -18.78
C VAL A 163 -18.40 -3.24 -18.64
N LYS A 164 -17.72 -3.47 -19.77
CA LYS A 164 -16.46 -4.23 -19.79
C LYS A 164 -15.25 -3.33 -19.58
N PHE A 165 -14.34 -3.74 -18.71
CA PHE A 165 -13.12 -3.01 -18.42
C PHE A 165 -11.89 -3.69 -19.00
N LYS A 166 -10.98 -2.88 -19.53
CA LYS A 166 -9.60 -3.27 -19.81
C LYS A 166 -8.67 -2.27 -19.14
N ILE A 167 -7.72 -2.73 -18.35
CA ILE A 167 -6.86 -1.85 -17.54
C ILE A 167 -5.39 -2.21 -17.79
N ILE A 168 -4.57 -1.21 -18.07
CA ILE A 168 -3.11 -1.31 -18.14
C ILE A 168 -2.52 -0.51 -16.97
N GLU A 169 -1.70 -1.17 -16.17
CA GLU A 169 -0.99 -0.57 -15.01
C GLU A 169 0.52 -0.84 -15.10
N PRO A 170 1.37 0.00 -14.52
CA PRO A 170 2.79 -0.31 -14.39
C PRO A 170 3.02 -1.49 -13.43
N LYS A 171 4.03 -2.31 -13.69
CA LYS A 171 4.39 -3.48 -12.87
C LYS A 171 4.82 -3.07 -11.47
N ASP A 172 5.53 -1.96 -11.34
CA ASP A 172 6.06 -1.41 -10.08
C ASP A 172 5.03 -0.51 -9.38
N ARG A 173 3.80 -1.03 -9.23
CA ARG A 173 2.71 -0.30 -8.58
C ARG A 173 3.05 0.03 -7.13
N VAL A 174 2.76 1.25 -6.73
CA VAL A 174 2.77 1.71 -5.34
C VAL A 174 1.33 1.56 -4.82
N PHE A 175 1.09 0.64 -3.89
CA PHE A 175 -0.20 0.59 -3.21
C PHE A 175 -0.39 1.83 -2.34
N SER A 176 -1.47 2.59 -2.58
CA SER A 176 -1.76 3.81 -1.80
C SER A 176 -2.05 3.46 -0.33
N PRO A 177 -1.53 4.24 0.65
CA PRO A 177 -1.89 4.14 2.07
C PRO A 177 -3.38 4.21 2.34
N ASP A 178 -4.16 4.79 1.41
CA ASP A 178 -5.60 4.96 1.55
C ASP A 178 -6.37 3.63 1.51
N ILE A 179 -5.75 2.52 1.08
CA ILE A 179 -6.37 1.18 1.18
C ILE A 179 -6.69 0.81 2.63
N ASP A 180 -5.85 1.22 3.57
CA ASP A 180 -6.09 1.00 5.01
C ASP A 180 -7.13 1.97 5.60
N SER A 181 -7.55 2.95 4.82
CA SER A 181 -8.65 3.88 5.15
C SER A 181 -9.97 3.51 4.47
N MET A 182 -9.96 2.52 3.58
CA MET A 182 -11.17 2.02 2.93
C MET A 182 -12.10 1.41 3.96
N THR A 183 -13.39 1.71 3.82
CA THR A 183 -14.42 1.02 4.59
C THR A 183 -14.42 -0.47 4.24
N SER A 184 -14.97 -1.30 5.13
CA SER A 184 -15.12 -2.73 4.87
C SER A 184 -15.96 -3.02 3.62
N GLU A 185 -16.91 -2.14 3.28
CA GLU A 185 -17.72 -2.23 2.07
C GLU A 185 -16.90 -1.93 0.80
N GLU A 186 -16.10 -0.87 0.80
CA GLU A 186 -15.21 -0.52 -0.31
C GLU A 186 -14.14 -1.60 -0.53
N THR A 187 -13.60 -2.18 0.55
CA THR A 187 -12.63 -3.28 0.47
C THR A 187 -13.24 -4.52 -0.19
N GLN A 188 -14.46 -4.90 0.23
CA GLN A 188 -15.19 -6.00 -0.39
C GLN A 188 -15.54 -5.71 -1.85
N ALA A 189 -15.91 -4.47 -2.15
CA ALA A 189 -16.31 -4.08 -3.50
C ALA A 189 -15.11 -4.03 -4.45
N LEU A 190 -13.93 -3.56 -3.99
CA LEU A 190 -12.67 -3.67 -4.72
C LEU A 190 -12.28 -5.14 -4.94
N GLY A 191 -12.48 -5.99 -3.93
CA GLY A 191 -12.31 -7.44 -4.05
C GLY A 191 -13.20 -8.05 -5.13
N ARG A 192 -14.50 -7.73 -5.13
CA ARG A 192 -15.46 -8.20 -6.16
C ARG A 192 -15.11 -7.68 -7.56
N ALA A 193 -14.73 -6.40 -7.67
CA ALA A 193 -14.33 -5.79 -8.93
C ALA A 193 -13.12 -6.51 -9.55
N ARG A 194 -12.14 -6.93 -8.74
CA ARG A 194 -10.93 -7.62 -9.22
C ARG A 194 -11.16 -9.05 -9.73
N HIS A 195 -12.26 -9.69 -9.36
CA HIS A 195 -12.54 -11.10 -9.70
C HIS A 195 -13.70 -11.28 -10.69
N THR A 196 -14.34 -10.20 -11.16
CA THR A 196 -15.39 -10.29 -12.18
C THR A 196 -14.79 -10.56 -13.57
N PRO A 197 -15.42 -11.41 -14.41
CA PRO A 197 -14.99 -11.61 -15.79
C PRO A 197 -15.15 -10.34 -16.66
N LEU A 198 -15.79 -9.30 -16.13
CA LEU A 198 -15.96 -8.02 -16.82
C LEU A 198 -14.70 -7.14 -16.77
N ILE A 199 -13.70 -7.46 -15.95
CA ILE A 199 -12.42 -6.73 -15.93
C ILE A 199 -11.30 -7.62 -16.45
N GLU A 200 -10.60 -7.14 -17.48
CA GLU A 200 -9.30 -7.67 -17.90
C GLU A 200 -8.20 -6.69 -17.52
N GLN A 201 -7.06 -7.19 -17.06
CA GLN A 201 -5.92 -6.36 -16.68
C GLN A 201 -4.64 -6.85 -17.34
N ARG A 202 -3.79 -5.90 -17.76
CA ARG A 202 -2.44 -6.13 -18.27
C ARG A 202 -1.45 -5.21 -17.55
N MET A 203 -0.19 -5.61 -17.54
CA MET A 203 0.86 -4.84 -16.89
C MET A 203 2.01 -4.56 -17.86
N LEU A 204 2.61 -3.37 -17.73
CA LEU A 204 3.79 -2.93 -18.47
C LEU A 204 4.87 -2.47 -17.49
N ASP A 205 6.13 -2.45 -17.90
CA ASP A 205 7.20 -1.95 -17.03
C ASP A 205 7.00 -0.45 -16.73
N GLU A 206 6.63 0.34 -17.73
CA GLU A 206 6.34 1.78 -17.64
C GLU A 206 5.12 2.15 -18.51
N VAL A 207 4.43 3.24 -18.15
CA VAL A 207 3.30 3.79 -18.92
C VAL A 207 3.53 5.27 -19.21
N ASP A 208 3.62 5.63 -20.50
CA ASP A 208 3.95 7.00 -20.95
C ASP A 208 2.74 7.85 -21.36
N ALA A 209 1.54 7.40 -21.00
CA ALA A 209 0.30 8.13 -21.20
C ALA A 209 -0.75 7.71 -20.17
N PHE A 210 -1.53 8.67 -19.71
CA PHE A 210 -2.70 8.44 -18.88
C PHE A 210 -3.94 8.52 -19.77
N LEU A 211 -4.71 7.44 -19.89
CA LEU A 211 -5.81 7.33 -20.84
C LEU A 211 -7.03 6.69 -20.21
N PHE A 212 -8.19 7.32 -20.39
CA PHE A 212 -9.52 6.78 -20.08
C PHE A 212 -10.33 6.85 -21.37
N LEU A 213 -10.86 5.72 -21.83
CA LEU A 213 -11.53 5.61 -23.11
C LEU A 213 -12.82 4.81 -22.96
N SER A 214 -13.90 5.26 -23.58
CA SER A 214 -15.14 4.51 -23.75
C SER A 214 -15.66 4.61 -25.19
N GLU A 215 -16.86 4.09 -25.46
CA GLU A 215 -17.50 4.22 -26.77
C GLU A 215 -17.86 5.65 -27.16
N GLY A 216 -17.93 6.57 -26.19
CA GLY A 216 -18.40 7.95 -26.41
C GLY A 216 -17.43 9.06 -26.02
N ARG A 217 -16.34 8.75 -25.31
CA ARG A 217 -15.39 9.77 -24.83
C ARG A 217 -13.99 9.20 -24.61
N CYS A 218 -12.98 10.04 -24.82
CA CYS A 218 -11.63 9.81 -24.29
C CYS A 218 -11.20 10.96 -23.38
N VAL A 219 -10.35 10.65 -22.41
CA VAL A 219 -9.61 11.59 -21.57
C VAL A 219 -8.16 11.14 -21.57
N LEU A 220 -7.25 12.00 -22.03
CA LEU A 220 -5.85 11.68 -22.27
C LEU A 220 -4.94 12.73 -21.61
N ALA A 221 -3.87 12.30 -20.97
CA ALA A 221 -2.80 13.17 -20.49
C ALA A 221 -1.43 12.53 -20.76
N PHE A 222 -0.45 13.37 -21.11
CA PHE A 222 0.95 12.98 -21.22
C PHE A 222 1.70 13.37 -19.93
N PRO A 223 2.79 12.67 -19.60
CA PRO A 223 3.59 13.00 -18.42
C PRO A 223 4.32 14.34 -18.61
N THR A 224 4.62 14.99 -17.50
CA THR A 224 5.51 16.15 -17.45
C THR A 224 6.96 15.73 -17.75
N SER A 225 7.85 16.69 -18.00
CA SER A 225 9.26 16.42 -18.33
C SER A 225 10.05 15.66 -17.23
N ASP A 226 9.53 15.61 -16.01
CA ASP A 226 10.02 14.83 -14.86
C ASP A 226 9.30 13.48 -14.68
N GLY A 227 8.44 13.09 -15.62
CA GLY A 227 7.76 11.79 -15.64
C GLY A 227 6.50 11.70 -14.77
N GLN A 228 5.98 12.82 -14.26
CA GLN A 228 4.81 12.86 -13.37
C GLN A 228 3.52 13.15 -14.15
N PHE A 229 2.36 12.81 -13.58
CA PHE A 229 1.05 13.20 -14.11
C PHE A 229 0.43 14.31 -13.25
N ASP A 230 0.28 15.50 -13.84
CA ASP A 230 -0.38 16.65 -13.18
C ASP A 230 -1.89 16.74 -13.48
N TYR A 231 -2.42 15.71 -14.16
CA TYR A 231 -3.80 15.58 -14.61
C TYR A 231 -4.26 16.72 -15.54
N LYS A 232 -3.34 17.37 -16.26
CA LYS A 232 -3.68 18.24 -17.40
C LYS A 232 -3.55 17.45 -18.70
N GLY A 233 -4.42 17.75 -19.66
CA GLY A 233 -4.48 16.97 -20.88
C GLY A 233 -5.61 17.37 -21.80
N PHE A 234 -6.31 16.39 -22.36
CA PHE A 234 -7.31 16.55 -23.40
C PHE A 234 -8.51 15.63 -23.17
N THR A 235 -9.69 16.07 -23.59
CA THR A 235 -10.90 15.24 -23.67
C THR A 235 -11.56 15.42 -25.02
N ALA A 236 -12.11 14.34 -25.60
CA ALA A 236 -12.74 14.40 -26.91
C ALA A 236 -13.91 13.42 -27.03
N THR A 237 -14.78 13.68 -28.00
CA THR A 237 -15.96 12.84 -28.33
C THR A 237 -16.09 12.57 -29.82
N ASP A 238 -15.22 13.15 -30.64
CA ASP A 238 -15.22 12.93 -32.09
C ASP A 238 -14.53 11.61 -32.45
N ASN A 239 -14.94 11.02 -33.57
CA ASN A 239 -14.45 9.70 -33.99
C ASN A 239 -12.95 9.66 -34.27
N SER A 240 -12.34 10.77 -34.73
CA SER A 240 -10.92 10.82 -35.04
C SER A 240 -10.09 10.67 -33.75
N SER A 241 -10.40 11.47 -32.74
CA SER A 241 -9.73 11.40 -31.44
C SER A 241 -9.97 10.06 -30.72
N LEU A 242 -11.20 9.52 -30.80
CA LEU A 242 -11.51 8.21 -30.23
C LEU A 242 -10.72 7.09 -30.90
N THR A 243 -10.59 7.12 -32.23
CA THR A 243 -9.80 6.14 -32.98
C THR A 243 -8.31 6.23 -32.63
N TRP A 244 -7.76 7.43 -32.52
CA TRP A 244 -6.37 7.63 -32.11
C TRP A 244 -6.09 7.04 -30.71
N CYS A 245 -6.96 7.32 -29.74
CA CYS A 245 -6.84 6.78 -28.37
C CYS A 245 -7.04 5.26 -28.32
N MET A 246 -7.97 4.73 -29.12
CA MET A 246 -8.25 3.31 -29.29
C MET A 246 -7.01 2.57 -29.82
N ASP A 247 -6.38 3.08 -30.88
CA ASP A 247 -5.18 2.50 -31.48
C ASP A 247 -3.99 2.55 -30.51
N LEU A 248 -3.82 3.66 -29.77
CA LEU A 248 -2.80 3.78 -28.73
C LEU A 248 -3.01 2.76 -27.61
N PHE A 249 -4.25 2.60 -27.15
CA PHE A 249 -4.59 1.60 -26.15
C PHE A 249 -4.24 0.19 -26.64
N HIS A 250 -4.63 -0.17 -27.85
CA HIS A 250 -4.35 -1.47 -28.43
C HIS A 250 -2.85 -1.76 -28.55
N TYR A 251 -2.06 -0.76 -28.96
CA TYR A 251 -0.61 -0.88 -29.01
C TYR A 251 -0.02 -1.29 -27.65
N TYR A 252 -0.41 -0.60 -26.57
CA TYR A 252 0.06 -0.92 -25.22
C TYR A 252 -0.54 -2.23 -24.71
N TRP A 253 -1.81 -2.49 -25.02
CA TRP A 253 -2.49 -3.72 -24.63
C TRP A 253 -1.75 -4.93 -25.17
N ASP A 254 -1.41 -4.94 -26.45
CA ASP A 254 -0.76 -6.07 -27.13
C ASP A 254 0.68 -6.32 -26.64
N GLN A 255 1.33 -5.33 -26.05
CA GLN A 255 2.63 -5.46 -25.40
C GLN A 255 2.54 -5.82 -23.92
N GLY A 256 1.40 -5.49 -23.31
CA GLY A 256 1.14 -5.78 -21.92
C GLY A 256 1.22 -7.28 -21.69
N ASP A 257 2.04 -7.67 -20.72
CA ASP A 257 1.90 -8.99 -20.15
C ASP A 257 0.47 -9.07 -19.63
N GLN A 258 -0.24 -10.15 -19.95
CA GLN A 258 -1.46 -10.43 -19.20
C GLN A 258 -1.08 -10.27 -17.73
N ARG A 259 -1.97 -9.65 -16.95
CA ARG A 259 -1.98 -9.97 -15.54
C ARG A 259 -2.31 -11.45 -15.52
N THR A 260 -1.28 -12.28 -15.67
CA THR A 260 -1.20 -13.56 -15.00
C THR A 260 -1.51 -13.13 -13.60
N PRO A 261 -2.70 -13.44 -13.06
CA PRO A 261 -2.82 -13.40 -11.63
C PRO A 261 -1.61 -14.23 -11.21
N THR A 262 -0.62 -13.64 -10.55
CA THR A 262 0.32 -14.50 -9.85
C THR A 262 -0.53 -14.93 -8.69
N ALA A 263 -1.43 -15.90 -8.96
CA ALA A 263 -2.74 -15.92 -8.34
C ALA A 263 -2.55 -15.66 -6.86
N PRO A 264 -3.21 -14.65 -6.26
CA PRO A 264 -3.18 -14.53 -4.81
C PRO A 264 -3.61 -15.91 -4.35
N GLY A 265 -2.74 -16.58 -3.58
CA GLY A 265 -2.40 -17.97 -3.83
C GLY A 265 -3.55 -18.81 -4.38
N MET A 266 -3.45 -19.40 -5.59
CA MET A 266 -4.59 -20.04 -6.30
C MET A 266 -5.63 -20.59 -5.32
N GLN A 267 -6.79 -19.93 -5.20
CA GLN A 267 -7.84 -20.42 -4.33
C GLN A 267 -8.24 -21.80 -4.81
N VAL A 268 -8.08 -22.76 -3.91
CA VAL A 268 -8.39 -24.15 -4.18
C VAL A 268 -9.89 -24.27 -4.46
N LYS A 269 -10.27 -25.01 -5.52
CA LYS A 269 -11.68 -25.13 -5.90
C LYS A 269 -12.43 -25.85 -4.78
N ARG A 270 -13.44 -25.23 -4.19
CA ARG A 270 -14.26 -25.87 -3.15
C ARG A 270 -14.87 -27.17 -3.69
N GLY A 271 -14.63 -28.29 -2.99
CA GLY A 271 -15.24 -29.57 -3.29
C GLY A 271 -16.76 -29.51 -3.16
N ARG A 272 -17.48 -30.42 -3.84
CA ARG A 272 -18.94 -30.57 -3.65
C ARG A 272 -19.21 -30.92 -2.18
N VAL A 273 -19.83 -29.99 -1.45
CA VAL A 273 -20.45 -30.29 -0.16
C VAL A 273 -21.43 -31.44 -0.38
N THR A 274 -21.24 -32.56 0.31
CA THR A 274 -22.19 -33.66 0.24
C THR A 274 -23.56 -33.16 0.71
N GLU A 275 -24.60 -33.24 -0.13
CA GLU A 275 -25.98 -32.76 0.13
C GLU A 275 -26.68 -33.44 1.33
N ARG A 276 -25.97 -34.30 2.07
CA ARG A 276 -26.41 -34.82 3.36
C ARG A 276 -25.65 -34.06 4.43
N GLY A 277 -26.37 -33.26 5.22
CA GLY A 277 -25.88 -32.61 6.44
C GLY A 277 -25.54 -33.60 7.56
N GLU A 278 -24.83 -34.68 7.24
CA GLU A 278 -24.23 -35.60 8.20
C GLU A 278 -22.78 -35.14 8.43
N PHE A 279 -22.56 -34.53 9.59
CA PHE A 279 -21.26 -34.18 10.13
C PHE A 279 -20.34 -35.41 10.10
N LEU A 280 -19.26 -35.36 9.32
CA LEU A 280 -18.25 -36.40 9.31
C LEU A 280 -17.21 -36.05 10.39
N GLY A 281 -17.21 -36.84 11.47
CA GLY A 281 -16.54 -36.46 12.72
C GLY A 281 -15.03 -36.18 12.63
N GLN A 282 -14.27 -36.93 11.83
CA GLN A 282 -12.82 -36.75 11.69
C GLN A 282 -12.31 -37.31 10.35
N ILE A 283 -11.30 -36.67 9.77
CA ILE A 283 -10.54 -37.19 8.62
C ILE A 283 -9.04 -37.07 8.85
N MET A 284 -8.29 -38.03 8.31
CA MET A 284 -6.84 -37.94 8.20
C MET A 284 -6.45 -37.70 6.75
N VAL A 285 -5.71 -36.63 6.50
CA VAL A 285 -5.12 -36.30 5.19
C VAL A 285 -3.62 -36.55 5.26
N VAL A 286 -3.10 -37.29 4.28
CA VAL A 286 -1.67 -37.60 4.17
C VAL A 286 -1.06 -36.76 3.06
N GLY A 287 -0.08 -35.94 3.42
CA GLY A 287 0.66 -35.10 2.49
C GLY A 287 1.50 -35.94 1.52
N ARG A 288 1.52 -35.51 0.26
CA ARG A 288 2.21 -36.21 -0.85
C ARG A 288 3.34 -35.38 -1.45
N GLU A 289 3.65 -34.23 -0.86
CA GLU A 289 4.57 -33.22 -1.38
C GLU A 289 4.25 -32.79 -2.82
N ASN A 290 2.96 -32.83 -3.20
CA ASN A 290 2.51 -32.58 -4.56
C ASN A 290 1.49 -31.42 -4.60
N PRO A 291 1.84 -30.29 -5.26
CA PRO A 291 0.99 -29.10 -5.31
C PRO A 291 -0.33 -29.30 -6.04
N ASP A 292 -0.43 -30.29 -6.92
CA ASP A 292 -1.67 -30.60 -7.64
C ASP A 292 -2.73 -31.28 -6.76
N PHE A 293 -2.33 -31.81 -5.60
CA PHE A 293 -3.19 -32.63 -4.73
C PHE A 293 -3.30 -32.10 -3.31
N ASP A 294 -2.19 -31.69 -2.69
CA ASP A 294 -2.13 -31.46 -1.25
C ASP A 294 -3.05 -30.32 -0.80
N ALA A 295 -3.00 -29.17 -1.48
CA ALA A 295 -3.86 -28.04 -1.15
C ALA A 295 -5.36 -28.38 -1.36
N GLN A 296 -5.68 -29.10 -2.44
CA GLN A 296 -7.04 -29.58 -2.73
C GLN A 296 -7.55 -30.56 -1.67
N ALA A 297 -6.72 -31.51 -1.26
CA ALA A 297 -7.10 -32.49 -0.23
C ALA A 297 -7.37 -31.82 1.12
N VAL A 298 -6.57 -30.81 1.49
CA VAL A 298 -6.79 -30.05 2.73
C VAL A 298 -8.02 -29.17 2.62
N GLN A 299 -8.26 -28.49 1.48
CA GLN A 299 -9.48 -27.71 1.26
C GLN A 299 -10.74 -28.58 1.35
N ASP A 300 -10.75 -29.72 0.68
CA ASP A 300 -11.88 -30.66 0.73
C ASP A 300 -12.11 -31.17 2.16
N ALA A 301 -11.05 -31.35 2.95
CA ALA A 301 -11.16 -31.79 4.33
C ALA A 301 -11.79 -30.71 5.23
N VAL A 302 -11.31 -29.45 5.17
CA VAL A 302 -11.85 -28.36 5.99
C VAL A 302 -13.28 -27.96 5.60
N ASP A 303 -13.70 -28.26 4.36
CA ASP A 303 -15.06 -28.00 3.90
C ASP A 303 -16.08 -29.07 4.35
N ASN A 304 -15.64 -30.28 4.73
CA ASN A 304 -16.53 -31.43 4.94
C ASN A 304 -16.41 -32.13 6.30
N TYR A 305 -15.41 -31.84 7.12
CA TYR A 305 -15.15 -32.54 8.39
C TYR A 305 -14.94 -31.58 9.56
N ASP A 306 -15.34 -32.01 10.76
CA ASP A 306 -15.21 -31.20 11.99
C ASP A 306 -13.77 -31.20 12.54
N GLU A 307 -13.04 -32.31 12.34
CA GLU A 307 -11.63 -32.45 12.70
C GLU A 307 -10.81 -32.97 11.50
N VAL A 308 -9.74 -32.26 11.17
CA VAL A 308 -8.82 -32.57 10.09
C VAL A 308 -7.43 -32.83 10.69
N ILE A 309 -6.99 -34.08 10.65
CA ILE A 309 -5.65 -34.50 11.04
C ILE A 309 -4.76 -34.53 9.81
N LEU A 310 -3.70 -33.73 9.81
CA LEU A 310 -2.70 -33.68 8.76
C LEU A 310 -1.49 -34.54 9.15
N ARG A 311 -1.02 -35.39 8.23
CA ARG A 311 0.13 -36.30 8.41
C ARG A 311 1.15 -36.11 7.29
N GLY A 312 2.42 -35.97 7.66
CA GLY A 312 3.54 -35.83 6.73
C GLY A 312 3.75 -34.40 6.20
N THR A 313 4.31 -34.29 5.00
CA THR A 313 4.71 -33.02 4.39
C THR A 313 3.76 -32.64 3.25
N PHE A 314 3.28 -31.40 3.26
CA PHE A 314 2.35 -30.86 2.28
C PHE A 314 3.01 -29.75 1.47
N ASN A 315 2.92 -29.86 0.15
CA ASN A 315 3.33 -28.83 -0.78
C ASN A 315 2.09 -28.14 -1.33
N PHE A 316 1.82 -26.90 -0.94
CA PHE A 316 0.66 -26.16 -1.44
C PHE A 316 0.90 -25.48 -2.79
N GLY A 317 2.14 -25.54 -3.33
CA GLY A 317 2.48 -24.80 -4.54
C GLY A 317 2.23 -23.31 -4.32
N SER A 318 1.49 -22.66 -5.22
CA SER A 318 1.03 -21.28 -5.02
C SER A 318 -0.30 -21.20 -4.28
N SER A 319 -1.00 -22.30 -3.99
CA SER A 319 -2.39 -22.29 -3.50
C SER A 319 -2.56 -21.86 -2.04
N MET A 320 -3.74 -21.36 -1.68
CA MET A 320 -4.16 -21.08 -0.30
C MET A 320 -5.34 -21.97 0.11
N VAL A 321 -5.49 -22.25 1.41
CA VAL A 321 -6.68 -22.92 1.97
C VAL A 321 -7.54 -21.89 2.70
N GLU A 322 -8.80 -21.79 2.29
CA GLU A 322 -9.79 -20.92 2.92
C GLU A 322 -10.73 -21.74 3.82
N ILE A 323 -10.78 -21.38 5.10
CA ILE A 323 -11.60 -22.05 6.11
C ILE A 323 -12.85 -21.21 6.33
N SER A 324 -13.99 -21.74 5.89
CA SER A 324 -15.30 -21.06 5.96
C SER A 324 -16.34 -21.79 6.81
N LYS A 325 -15.93 -22.86 7.51
CA LYS A 325 -16.73 -23.64 8.45
C LYS A 325 -15.97 -23.85 9.76
N SER A 326 -16.69 -24.14 10.84
CA SER A 326 -16.08 -24.52 12.11
C SER A 326 -15.30 -25.82 11.94
N VAL A 327 -14.03 -25.83 12.33
CA VAL A 327 -13.15 -26.99 12.14
C VAL A 327 -11.93 -26.91 13.07
N VAL A 328 -11.45 -28.07 13.49
CA VAL A 328 -10.14 -28.23 14.13
C VAL A 328 -9.17 -28.80 13.11
N VAL A 329 -8.16 -28.02 12.70
CA VAL A 329 -7.07 -28.48 11.84
C VAL A 329 -5.83 -28.71 12.69
N ARG A 330 -5.31 -29.94 12.69
CA ARG A 330 -4.16 -30.29 13.52
C ARG A 330 -3.15 -31.20 12.83
N GLY A 331 -1.86 -30.98 13.08
CA GLY A 331 -0.82 -31.91 12.63
C GLY A 331 -0.62 -33.08 13.58
N GLU A 332 -0.04 -34.16 13.06
CA GLU A 332 0.38 -35.30 13.87
C GLU A 332 1.76 -35.08 14.50
N GLY A 333 1.92 -35.65 15.70
CA GLY A 333 3.20 -35.85 16.38
C GLY A 333 3.95 -34.57 16.77
N ARG A 334 4.96 -34.75 17.63
CA ARG A 334 5.98 -33.74 17.96
C ARG A 334 7.31 -34.43 18.19
N GLU A 335 8.38 -33.93 17.57
CA GLU A 335 9.74 -34.38 17.83
C GLU A 335 10.54 -33.20 18.40
N GLY A 336 11.02 -33.31 19.64
CA GLY A 336 11.78 -32.23 20.27
C GLY A 336 11.04 -30.87 20.29
N ASP A 337 9.72 -30.90 20.52
CA ASP A 337 8.79 -29.75 20.47
C ASP A 337 8.56 -29.12 19.08
N ILE A 338 8.98 -29.81 18.03
CA ILE A 338 8.72 -29.43 16.64
C ILE A 338 7.55 -30.26 16.11
N PRO A 339 6.48 -29.64 15.58
CA PRO A 339 5.45 -30.40 14.88
C PRO A 339 6.05 -31.22 13.72
N SER A 340 5.75 -32.52 13.67
CA SER A 340 6.26 -33.39 12.58
C SER A 340 5.52 -33.21 11.25
N THR A 341 4.37 -32.53 11.28
CA THR A 341 3.59 -32.23 10.07
C THR A 341 4.00 -30.86 9.53
N THR A 342 4.49 -30.84 8.29
CA THR A 342 5.02 -29.62 7.65
C THR A 342 4.16 -29.21 6.47
N ILE A 343 3.89 -27.91 6.34
CA ILE A 343 3.18 -27.31 5.20
C ILE A 343 4.06 -26.21 4.63
N TYR A 344 4.28 -26.23 3.31
CA TYR A 344 5.03 -25.18 2.63
C TYR A 344 4.42 -24.80 1.28
N LYS A 345 4.71 -23.58 0.81
CA LYS A 345 4.37 -23.14 -0.55
C LYS A 345 5.64 -23.20 -1.43
N LYS A 346 5.52 -23.37 -2.76
CA LYS A 346 6.61 -23.14 -3.75
C LYS A 346 6.06 -22.59 -5.08
N GLY A 347 6.91 -21.96 -5.89
CA GLY A 347 6.61 -21.68 -7.31
C GLY A 347 6.06 -20.28 -7.64
N TRP A 348 6.29 -19.28 -6.78
CA TRP A 348 6.03 -17.87 -7.10
C TRP A 348 7.23 -17.19 -7.76
N ALA A 349 6.96 -16.10 -8.47
CA ALA A 349 7.99 -15.14 -8.88
C ALA A 349 8.50 -14.37 -7.67
N PHE A 350 9.80 -14.10 -7.63
CA PHE A 350 10.45 -13.26 -6.64
C PHE A 350 10.87 -11.94 -7.28
N PRO A 351 10.60 -10.77 -6.68
CA PRO A 351 9.87 -10.54 -5.42
C PRO A 351 8.35 -10.81 -5.53
N SER A 352 7.71 -11.22 -4.42
CA SER A 352 6.24 -11.31 -4.38
C SER A 352 5.60 -9.93 -4.49
N ARG A 353 4.46 -9.80 -5.18
CA ARG A 353 3.75 -8.52 -5.38
C ARG A 353 2.25 -8.59 -5.07
N GLU A 354 1.82 -9.70 -4.47
CA GLU A 354 0.41 -9.98 -4.16
C GLU A 354 0.22 -10.29 -2.67
N TRP A 355 -0.96 -9.97 -2.15
CA TRP A 355 -1.34 -10.35 -0.79
C TRP A 355 -1.72 -11.83 -0.80
N ASP A 356 -1.12 -12.62 0.09
CA ASP A 356 -1.23 -14.08 0.07
C ASP A 356 -1.31 -14.67 1.49
N TYR A 357 -1.87 -15.87 1.59
CA TYR A 357 -2.00 -16.66 2.81
C TYR A 357 -1.64 -18.13 2.58
N LEU A 358 -1.19 -18.82 3.62
CA LEU A 358 -1.26 -20.29 3.68
C LEU A 358 -2.67 -20.71 4.07
N PHE A 359 -3.13 -20.27 5.24
CA PHE A 359 -4.49 -20.48 5.76
C PHE A 359 -5.19 -19.14 5.94
N LEU A 360 -6.44 -19.05 5.48
CA LEU A 360 -7.31 -17.88 5.70
C LEU A 360 -8.64 -18.31 6.32
N VAL A 361 -8.95 -17.79 7.51
CA VAL A 361 -10.25 -17.97 8.15
C VAL A 361 -11.19 -16.84 7.72
N ALA A 362 -12.26 -17.21 6.99
CA ALA A 362 -13.19 -16.28 6.37
C ALA A 362 -14.64 -16.80 6.36
N GLY A 363 -15.07 -17.48 7.43
CA GLY A 363 -16.44 -17.96 7.61
C GLY A 363 -17.30 -17.00 8.44
N GLU A 364 -18.61 -17.01 8.22
CA GLU A 364 -19.54 -16.33 9.14
C GLU A 364 -19.79 -17.20 10.37
N ASP A 365 -19.61 -16.62 11.55
CA ASP A 365 -19.92 -17.28 12.83
C ASP A 365 -19.24 -18.66 13.04
N VAL A 366 -18.02 -18.82 12.53
CA VAL A 366 -17.26 -20.09 12.61
C VAL A 366 -16.27 -20.13 13.76
N ASP A 367 -16.11 -21.31 14.36
CA ASP A 367 -15.13 -21.60 15.40
C ASP A 367 -13.98 -22.43 14.81
N VAL A 368 -12.80 -21.84 14.71
CA VAL A 368 -11.65 -22.48 14.05
C VAL A 368 -10.51 -22.66 15.04
N THR A 369 -9.91 -23.85 15.03
CA THR A 369 -8.65 -24.15 15.72
C THR A 369 -7.62 -24.63 14.71
N ILE A 370 -6.42 -24.04 14.73
CA ILE A 370 -5.26 -24.45 13.93
C ILE A 370 -4.11 -24.74 14.89
N GLU A 371 -3.67 -25.99 14.95
CA GLU A 371 -2.67 -26.38 15.94
C GLU A 371 -1.68 -27.46 15.51
N ASN A 372 -0.51 -27.46 16.16
CA ASN A 372 0.51 -28.49 15.97
C ASN A 372 0.95 -28.66 14.51
N LEU A 373 1.17 -27.56 13.78
CA LEU A 373 1.65 -27.56 12.40
C LEU A 373 2.95 -26.77 12.27
N HIS A 374 3.85 -27.23 11.40
CA HIS A 374 5.03 -26.47 10.98
C HIS A 374 4.81 -25.86 9.60
N PHE A 375 4.56 -24.56 9.56
CA PHE A 375 4.48 -23.78 8.34
C PHE A 375 5.86 -23.23 7.95
N THR A 376 6.26 -23.42 6.69
CA THR A 376 7.51 -22.87 6.18
C THR A 376 7.40 -22.41 4.73
N ASP A 377 8.35 -21.60 4.28
CA ASP A 377 8.41 -21.05 2.92
C ASP A 377 7.06 -20.55 2.40
N PHE A 378 6.57 -19.44 2.94
CA PHE A 378 5.37 -18.74 2.47
C PHE A 378 5.68 -17.29 2.08
N ASN A 379 4.69 -16.60 1.51
CA ASN A 379 4.74 -15.18 1.19
C ASN A 379 3.65 -14.42 1.94
N CYS A 380 3.89 -13.13 2.16
CA CYS A 380 2.99 -12.21 2.83
C CYS A 380 2.55 -12.70 4.22
N SER A 381 1.41 -13.40 4.35
CA SER A 381 0.89 -13.88 5.64
C SER A 381 0.91 -15.41 5.74
N CYS A 382 1.24 -15.98 6.89
CA CYS A 382 1.07 -17.43 7.08
C CYS A 382 -0.39 -17.77 7.42
N ILE A 383 -0.85 -17.35 8.60
CA ILE A 383 -2.22 -17.61 9.07
C ILE A 383 -2.99 -16.29 9.13
N GLY A 384 -4.09 -16.22 8.39
CA GLY A 384 -4.98 -15.08 8.27
C GLY A 384 -6.32 -15.27 8.95
N GLY A 385 -6.87 -14.21 9.57
CA GLY A 385 -8.24 -14.16 10.06
C GLY A 385 -8.97 -12.90 9.57
N ARG A 386 -10.06 -13.08 8.82
CA ARG A 386 -10.88 -11.97 8.28
C ARG A 386 -12.30 -11.96 8.81
N ARG A 387 -12.86 -13.16 9.11
CA ARG A 387 -14.21 -13.31 9.64
C ARG A 387 -14.33 -14.66 10.39
N GLY A 388 -15.03 -14.66 11.52
CA GLY A 388 -15.36 -15.85 12.30
C GLY A 388 -16.04 -15.50 13.64
N ASN A 389 -16.42 -16.53 14.40
CA ASN A 389 -16.85 -16.41 15.80
C ASN A 389 -15.66 -16.51 16.77
N SER A 390 -14.83 -17.55 16.63
CA SER A 390 -13.59 -17.68 17.42
C SER A 390 -12.43 -18.23 16.58
N LEU A 391 -11.21 -17.84 16.94
CA LEU A 391 -10.00 -18.30 16.28
C LEU A 391 -8.94 -18.67 17.31
N ASN A 392 -8.55 -19.94 17.32
CA ASN A 392 -7.53 -20.48 18.19
C ASN A 392 -6.33 -20.94 17.35
N ILE A 393 -5.17 -20.30 17.51
CA ILE A 393 -3.94 -20.68 16.84
C ILE A 393 -2.96 -21.13 17.92
N ARG A 394 -2.74 -22.44 18.02
CA ARG A 394 -1.98 -23.00 19.13
C ARG A 394 -0.79 -23.80 18.66
N ASN A 395 0.33 -23.71 19.37
CA ASN A 395 1.31 -24.79 19.32
C ASN A 395 1.91 -25.03 17.91
N ASN A 396 1.88 -24.01 17.05
CA ASN A 396 2.39 -24.07 15.68
C ASN A 396 3.83 -23.54 15.60
N ARG A 397 4.53 -23.95 14.56
CA ARG A 397 5.84 -23.42 14.18
C ARG A 397 5.72 -22.70 12.84
N ILE A 398 6.16 -21.46 12.73
CA ILE A 398 6.10 -20.64 11.51
C ILE A 398 7.53 -20.15 11.22
N THR A 399 8.17 -20.66 10.17
CA THR A 399 9.58 -20.31 9.88
C THR A 399 9.81 -20.00 8.42
N ILE A 400 10.43 -18.85 8.15
CA ILE A 400 10.94 -18.51 6.81
C ILE A 400 12.45 -18.32 6.86
N PRO A 401 13.18 -18.66 5.79
CA PRO A 401 14.62 -18.45 5.75
C PRO A 401 14.99 -16.97 5.67
N THR A 402 14.07 -16.09 5.23
CA THR A 402 14.28 -14.63 5.17
C THR A 402 12.96 -13.90 4.94
N GLY A 403 12.81 -12.67 5.45
CA GLY A 403 11.66 -11.80 5.16
C GLY A 403 11.76 -10.99 3.86
N TYR A 404 12.96 -10.81 3.32
CA TYR A 404 13.21 -9.98 2.12
C TYR A 404 12.54 -10.55 0.86
N GLY A 405 11.85 -9.69 0.08
CA GLY A 405 11.19 -10.03 -1.19
C GLY A 405 10.04 -11.04 -1.07
N ARG A 406 9.60 -11.35 0.14
CA ARG A 406 8.47 -12.26 0.42
C ARG A 406 7.15 -11.54 0.67
N GLY A 407 7.20 -10.24 0.91
CA GLY A 407 6.03 -9.43 1.23
C GLY A 407 5.43 -8.74 0.02
N ILE A 408 4.26 -8.12 0.21
CA ILE A 408 3.71 -7.15 -0.74
C ILE A 408 4.41 -5.81 -0.52
N THR A 409 4.86 -5.16 -1.59
CA THR A 409 5.41 -3.80 -1.50
C THR A 409 4.28 -2.84 -1.15
N TYR A 410 4.29 -2.33 0.08
CA TYR A 410 3.29 -1.40 0.58
C TYR A 410 3.80 0.03 0.43
N GLY A 411 3.41 0.69 -0.65
CA GLY A 411 3.80 2.07 -0.91
C GLY A 411 5.32 2.29 -0.93
N ALA A 412 5.76 3.40 -0.35
CA ALA A 412 7.18 3.71 -0.10
C ALA A 412 7.74 3.01 1.14
N PHE A 413 7.06 2.01 1.72
CA PHE A 413 7.36 1.43 3.04
C PHE A 413 7.97 0.02 2.99
N GLY A 414 7.99 -0.63 1.82
CA GLY A 414 8.67 -1.91 1.57
C GLY A 414 7.80 -3.15 1.74
N ASP A 415 8.46 -4.32 1.77
CA ASP A 415 7.78 -5.62 1.74
C ASP A 415 7.21 -6.02 3.10
N ILE A 416 5.89 -6.17 3.21
CA ILE A 416 5.24 -6.60 4.47
C ILE A 416 5.15 -8.12 4.56
N VAL A 417 5.69 -8.71 5.64
CA VAL A 417 5.64 -10.14 5.96
C VAL A 417 5.09 -10.36 7.36
N LEU A 418 4.15 -11.30 7.50
CA LEU A 418 3.30 -11.48 8.69
C LEU A 418 3.25 -12.96 9.06
N GLY A 419 3.49 -13.30 10.33
CA GLY A 419 3.35 -14.67 10.82
C GLY A 419 1.87 -14.99 11.00
N ILE A 420 1.26 -14.32 11.97
CA ILE A 420 -0.18 -14.41 12.22
C ILE A 420 -0.78 -13.03 12.01
N TRP A 421 -1.78 -12.93 11.15
CA TRP A 421 -2.50 -11.68 10.90
C TRP A 421 -4.01 -11.85 11.02
N VAL A 422 -4.62 -11.11 11.93
CA VAL A 422 -6.07 -11.05 12.07
C VAL A 422 -6.51 -9.61 11.83
N GLN A 423 -7.39 -9.38 10.85
CA GLN A 423 -8.00 -8.07 10.61
C GLN A 423 -9.49 -8.28 10.31
N ALA A 424 -10.33 -8.01 11.30
CA ALA A 424 -11.74 -8.40 11.21
C ALA A 424 -12.69 -7.46 11.96
N ALA A 425 -13.10 -6.39 11.29
CA ALA A 425 -14.07 -5.43 11.83
C ALA A 425 -15.37 -6.15 12.27
N HIS A 426 -15.73 -5.99 13.54
CA HIS A 426 -16.94 -6.56 14.15
C HIS A 426 -17.05 -8.09 14.12
N SER A 427 -15.91 -8.80 14.03
CA SER A 427 -15.86 -10.26 14.04
C SER A 427 -15.12 -10.82 15.27
N PHE A 428 -15.06 -12.14 15.35
CA PHE A 428 -14.43 -12.93 16.42
C PHE A 428 -14.95 -12.62 17.83
N ARG A 429 -16.27 -12.56 18.00
CA ARG A 429 -16.91 -12.27 19.30
C ARG A 429 -16.65 -13.34 20.37
N GLY A 430 -16.47 -14.59 19.95
CA GLY A 430 -16.01 -15.70 20.78
C GLY A 430 -14.53 -15.62 21.16
N GLY A 431 -13.78 -14.66 20.59
CA GLY A 431 -12.42 -14.32 20.95
C GLY A 431 -11.35 -14.90 20.02
N VAL A 432 -10.14 -14.37 20.16
CA VAL A 432 -8.94 -14.80 19.45
C VAL A 432 -7.89 -15.23 20.47
N VAL A 433 -7.40 -16.47 20.35
CA VAL A 433 -6.39 -17.05 21.25
C VAL A 433 -5.19 -17.49 20.44
N ILE A 434 -4.04 -16.88 20.69
CA ILE A 434 -2.75 -17.20 20.09
C ILE A 434 -1.82 -17.72 21.19
N ASP A 435 -1.62 -19.03 21.26
CA ASP A 435 -0.97 -19.67 22.41
C ASP A 435 0.15 -20.65 22.01
N GLY A 436 1.33 -20.51 22.60
CA GLY A 436 2.41 -21.51 22.46
C GLY A 436 3.02 -21.62 21.06
N ASN A 437 2.90 -20.60 20.20
CA ASN A 437 3.44 -20.64 18.84
C ASN A 437 4.91 -20.20 18.80
N PHE A 438 5.69 -20.80 17.90
CA PHE A 438 7.07 -20.41 17.59
C PHE A 438 7.13 -19.78 16.19
N ILE A 439 7.50 -18.50 16.09
CA ILE A 439 7.59 -17.75 14.84
C ILE A 439 9.04 -17.27 14.67
N ASP A 440 9.68 -17.57 13.54
CA ASP A 440 11.06 -17.16 13.28
C ASP A 440 11.26 -16.75 11.82
N PHE A 441 11.56 -15.46 11.62
CA PHE A 441 11.90 -14.89 10.32
C PHE A 441 13.41 -14.82 10.16
N ALA A 442 14.03 -16.00 10.09
CA ALA A 442 15.47 -16.18 10.15
C ALA A 442 16.22 -15.17 9.25
N PRO A 443 17.40 -14.68 9.66
CA PRO A 443 18.20 -13.75 8.87
C PRO A 443 18.95 -14.45 7.72
N GLY A 444 18.44 -15.58 7.23
CA GLY A 444 19.11 -16.44 6.28
C GLY A 444 19.33 -15.76 4.93
N PRO A 445 20.43 -16.08 4.24
CA PRO A 445 20.75 -15.49 2.95
C PRO A 445 19.94 -16.14 1.83
N ILE A 446 19.16 -15.33 1.10
CA ILE A 446 18.82 -15.66 -0.30
C ILE A 446 19.84 -15.01 -1.26
N TRP A 447 20.58 -13.99 -0.80
CA TRP A 447 21.62 -13.25 -1.56
C TRP A 447 22.95 -13.07 -0.81
N GLY A 448 23.33 -14.02 0.06
CA GLY A 448 24.64 -14.01 0.74
C GLY A 448 24.76 -12.99 1.88
N GLY A 449 24.75 -13.49 3.12
CA GLY A 449 24.96 -12.73 4.35
C GLY A 449 23.88 -11.71 4.69
N HIS A 450 23.92 -11.20 5.92
CA HIS A 450 23.37 -9.89 6.22
C HIS A 450 23.82 -8.94 5.11
N VAL A 451 22.92 -8.16 4.51
CA VAL A 451 23.36 -7.07 3.63
C VAL A 451 24.06 -6.06 4.54
N SER A 452 25.34 -6.29 4.86
CA SER A 452 26.14 -5.29 5.57
C SER A 452 26.41 -4.19 4.56
N ARG A 453 25.84 -3.00 4.76
CA ARG A 453 25.93 -1.90 3.79
C ARG A 453 27.09 -0.98 4.13
N GLY A 454 28.22 -1.56 4.51
CA GLY A 454 29.37 -0.81 4.97
C GLY A 454 29.10 0.03 6.22
N GLY A 455 28.14 -0.38 7.05
CA GLY A 455 27.79 0.30 8.30
C GLY A 455 26.68 1.36 8.19
N LEU A 456 26.05 1.55 7.02
CA LEU A 456 24.90 2.46 6.88
C LEU A 456 23.73 2.06 7.79
N GLU A 457 23.54 0.77 8.04
CA GLU A 457 22.55 0.22 8.96
C GLU A 457 22.80 0.59 10.44
N GLU A 458 23.98 1.09 10.78
CA GLU A 458 24.29 1.64 12.10
C GLU A 458 23.95 3.13 12.23
N ASP A 459 23.55 3.79 11.14
CA ASP A 459 23.03 5.15 11.19
C ASP A 459 21.52 5.11 11.53
N PRO A 460 21.08 5.66 12.67
CA PRO A 460 19.66 5.73 13.02
C PRO A 460 18.83 6.62 12.05
N GLU A 461 19.46 7.49 11.26
CA GLU A 461 18.80 8.22 10.18
C GLU A 461 18.66 7.42 8.89
N TYR A 462 19.36 6.29 8.76
CA TYR A 462 19.28 5.49 7.54
C TYR A 462 17.84 5.00 7.31
N ARG A 463 17.35 5.26 6.11
CA ARG A 463 16.09 4.75 5.59
C ARG A 463 16.43 3.93 4.35
N PRO A 464 16.24 2.60 4.39
CA PRO A 464 16.64 1.73 3.29
C PRO A 464 15.85 2.01 2.01
N ASP A 465 16.40 1.64 0.84
CA ASP A 465 15.72 1.75 -0.46
C ASP A 465 14.72 0.60 -0.64
N LEU A 466 13.48 0.89 -0.26
CA LEU A 466 12.42 -0.10 -0.14
C LEU A 466 11.94 -0.63 -1.50
N PHE A 467 12.19 0.09 -2.60
CA PHE A 467 11.94 -0.37 -3.97
C PHE A 467 12.97 -1.38 -4.47
N LYS A 468 14.15 -1.42 -3.86
CA LYS A 468 15.20 -2.41 -4.16
C LYS A 468 15.21 -3.58 -3.19
N HIS A 469 14.13 -3.78 -2.42
CA HIS A 469 14.04 -4.82 -1.40
C HIS A 469 15.20 -4.75 -0.40
N GLU A 470 15.69 -3.53 -0.12
CA GLU A 470 16.74 -3.30 0.86
C GLU A 470 16.29 -3.58 2.29
N TYR A 471 14.99 -3.77 2.50
CA TYR A 471 14.38 -3.99 3.79
C TYR A 471 13.03 -4.66 3.65
N TYR A 472 12.55 -5.23 4.74
CA TYR A 472 11.19 -5.73 4.85
C TYR A 472 10.57 -5.19 6.15
N ILE A 473 9.25 -5.22 6.25
CA ILE A 473 8.49 -4.91 7.45
C ILE A 473 7.91 -6.23 7.96
N GLY A 474 8.55 -6.80 8.97
CA GLY A 474 8.11 -8.05 9.59
C GLY A 474 7.18 -7.81 10.78
N TYR A 475 6.08 -8.56 10.84
CA TYR A 475 5.31 -8.75 12.06
C TYR A 475 5.26 -10.22 12.45
N GLY A 476 5.51 -10.53 13.72
CA GLY A 476 5.31 -11.89 14.25
C GLY A 476 3.83 -12.19 14.37
N ILE A 477 3.15 -11.45 15.25
CA ILE A 477 1.71 -11.55 15.52
C ILE A 477 1.10 -10.16 15.39
N ALA A 478 0.05 -10.00 14.58
CA ALA A 478 -0.66 -8.75 14.39
C ALA A 478 -2.18 -8.99 14.45
N ILE A 479 -2.85 -8.47 15.47
CA ILE A 479 -4.30 -8.64 15.68
C ILE A 479 -4.99 -7.27 15.68
N ASN A 480 -5.88 -7.07 14.73
CA ASN A 480 -6.48 -5.77 14.45
C ASN A 480 -8.01 -5.85 14.39
N SER A 481 -8.68 -4.84 14.95
CA SER A 481 -10.14 -4.61 14.82
C SER A 481 -11.05 -5.72 15.35
N VAL A 482 -10.53 -6.57 16.24
CA VAL A 482 -11.28 -7.64 16.92
C VAL A 482 -12.13 -7.10 18.08
N SER A 483 -13.16 -7.86 18.44
CA SER A 483 -14.02 -7.63 19.61
C SER A 483 -13.92 -8.78 20.62
N GLY A 484 -14.24 -8.56 21.89
CA GLY A 484 -14.20 -9.61 22.90
C GLY A 484 -12.77 -9.98 23.33
N VAL A 485 -12.57 -11.21 23.77
CA VAL A 485 -11.30 -11.64 24.39
C VAL A 485 -10.21 -11.82 23.33
N VAL A 486 -9.05 -11.19 23.53
CA VAL A 486 -7.84 -11.37 22.72
C VAL A 486 -6.70 -11.81 23.64
N ARG A 487 -6.29 -13.08 23.56
CA ARG A 487 -5.21 -13.65 24.39
C ARG A 487 -4.02 -14.02 23.52
N ILE A 488 -2.87 -13.43 23.80
CA ILE A 488 -1.60 -13.73 23.14
C ILE A 488 -0.63 -14.20 24.22
N GLU A 489 -0.47 -15.52 24.35
CA GLU A 489 0.23 -16.12 25.49
C GLU A 489 1.30 -17.14 25.06
N ASN A 490 2.39 -17.23 25.83
CA ASN A 490 3.38 -18.30 25.68
C ASN A 490 4.03 -18.42 24.29
N ASN A 491 4.00 -17.36 23.46
CA ASN A 491 4.57 -17.41 22.11
C ASN A 491 6.04 -17.02 22.11
N THR A 492 6.81 -17.60 21.20
CA THR A 492 8.18 -17.17 20.90
C THR A 492 8.24 -16.56 19.51
N VAL A 493 8.60 -15.28 19.39
CA VAL A 493 8.76 -14.55 18.13
C VAL A 493 10.22 -14.19 17.96
N ARG A 494 10.82 -14.57 16.81
CA ARG A 494 12.24 -14.39 16.52
C ARG A 494 12.48 -13.66 15.21
N ASN A 495 13.51 -12.79 15.24
CA ASN A 495 14.13 -12.18 14.06
C ASN A 495 13.17 -11.34 13.21
N VAL A 496 12.17 -10.74 13.86
CA VAL A 496 11.23 -9.79 13.27
C VAL A 496 11.74 -8.37 13.49
N ASN A 497 11.63 -7.50 12.49
CA ASN A 497 12.20 -6.15 12.55
C ASN A 497 11.20 -5.01 12.72
N ALA A 498 9.89 -5.18 12.47
CA ALA A 498 8.91 -4.10 12.69
C ALA A 498 8.22 -4.24 14.02
N ARG A 499 7.44 -5.32 14.21
CA ARG A 499 6.69 -5.56 15.45
C ARG A 499 6.75 -7.04 15.83
N GLY A 500 7.24 -7.36 17.03
CA GLY A 500 7.16 -8.74 17.53
C GLY A 500 5.70 -9.16 17.69
N ILE A 501 4.98 -8.42 18.53
CA ILE A 501 3.54 -8.55 18.74
C ILE A 501 2.89 -7.17 18.57
N ALA A 502 1.81 -7.09 17.80
CA ALA A 502 1.04 -5.87 17.57
C ALA A 502 -0.46 -6.12 17.81
N THR A 503 -1.11 -5.22 18.55
CA THR A 503 -2.56 -5.18 18.77
C THR A 503 -3.08 -3.77 18.51
N GLU A 504 -4.00 -3.63 17.56
CA GLU A 504 -4.37 -2.31 17.05
C GLU A 504 -5.86 -2.16 16.74
N GLY A 505 -6.44 -1.00 17.04
CA GLY A 505 -7.74 -0.63 16.45
C GLY A 505 -8.94 -1.47 16.92
N HIS A 506 -8.90 -2.05 18.11
CA HIS A 506 -9.96 -2.92 18.61
C HIS A 506 -11.27 -2.18 18.95
N LEU A 507 -12.36 -2.93 19.07
CA LEU A 507 -13.61 -2.40 19.60
C LEU A 507 -13.50 -2.17 21.12
N ALA A 508 -14.33 -1.27 21.66
CA ALA A 508 -14.35 -0.95 23.10
C ALA A 508 -14.63 -2.17 24.00
N SER A 509 -15.27 -3.21 23.45
CA SER A 509 -15.54 -4.46 24.16
C SER A 509 -14.37 -5.43 24.15
N ALA A 510 -13.24 -5.08 23.53
CA ALA A 510 -12.08 -5.93 23.48
C ALA A 510 -11.32 -5.89 24.81
N ASP A 511 -10.93 -7.08 25.25
CA ASP A 511 -10.10 -7.28 26.43
C ASP A 511 -8.83 -8.01 25.99
N VAL A 512 -7.72 -7.28 25.95
CA VAL A 512 -6.47 -7.75 25.34
C VAL A 512 -5.46 -8.10 26.42
N THR A 513 -4.96 -9.33 26.41
CA THR A 513 -3.90 -9.79 27.32
C THR A 513 -2.72 -10.35 26.53
N ILE A 514 -1.51 -9.85 26.81
CA ILE A 514 -0.25 -10.29 26.22
C ILE A 514 0.64 -10.78 27.36
N LYS A 515 0.70 -12.10 27.59
CA LYS A 515 1.41 -12.67 28.75
C LYS A 515 2.40 -13.77 28.41
N HIS A 516 3.54 -13.83 29.11
CA HIS A 516 4.51 -14.92 28.98
C HIS A 516 5.09 -15.11 27.56
N ASN A 517 5.11 -14.07 26.72
CA ASN A 517 5.70 -14.16 25.39
C ASN A 517 7.19 -13.84 25.42
N THR A 518 7.94 -14.46 24.50
CA THR A 518 9.36 -14.18 24.27
C THR A 518 9.54 -13.56 22.89
N VAL A 519 10.00 -12.32 22.82
CA VAL A 519 10.33 -11.63 21.56
C VAL A 519 11.83 -11.40 21.49
N ILE A 520 12.51 -12.02 20.53
CA ILE A 520 13.96 -11.92 20.35
C ILE A 520 14.25 -11.46 18.92
N SER A 521 15.12 -10.47 18.73
CA SER A 521 15.48 -10.05 17.37
C SER A 521 16.96 -9.70 17.26
N ASP A 522 17.64 -10.29 16.29
CA ASP A 522 19.03 -10.00 15.91
C ASP A 522 19.15 -9.19 14.61
N VAL A 523 18.01 -8.68 14.11
CA VAL A 523 17.92 -7.82 12.93
C VAL A 523 17.65 -6.37 13.33
N TYR A 524 18.20 -5.42 12.56
CA TYR A 524 17.98 -3.99 12.76
C TYR A 524 16.50 -3.68 12.74
N GLY A 525 16.02 -2.85 13.66
CA GLY A 525 14.61 -2.49 13.75
C GLY A 525 14.21 -1.48 12.68
N SER A 526 12.98 -1.65 12.20
CA SER A 526 12.41 -0.90 11.08
C SER A 526 11.48 0.22 11.54
N TYR A 527 11.29 1.20 10.67
CA TYR A 527 10.35 2.30 10.87
C TYR A 527 9.11 2.05 9.99
N PRO A 528 8.16 1.20 10.41
CA PRO A 528 7.01 0.87 9.60
C PRO A 528 6.24 2.15 9.26
N PHE A 529 5.84 2.30 8.00
CA PHE A 529 5.04 3.44 7.55
C PHE A 529 5.69 4.83 7.77
N SER A 530 7.03 4.91 7.75
CA SER A 530 7.80 6.12 8.09
C SER A 530 7.46 6.69 9.46
N SER A 531 7.01 5.82 10.36
CA SER A 531 6.81 6.12 11.78
C SER A 531 8.11 6.67 12.36
N PRO A 532 8.06 7.71 13.21
CA PRO A 532 9.23 8.11 13.99
C PRO A 532 9.60 7.07 15.06
N GLU A 533 8.69 6.15 15.38
CA GLU A 533 8.93 5.05 16.29
C GLU A 533 9.66 3.92 15.57
N ALA A 534 10.74 3.45 16.20
CA ALA A 534 11.56 2.38 15.67
C ALA A 534 10.84 1.02 15.77
N GLY A 535 11.52 -0.10 15.49
CA GLY A 535 10.96 -1.44 15.68
C GLY A 535 10.49 -1.61 17.13
N ALA A 536 9.45 -2.41 17.40
CA ALA A 536 8.95 -2.61 18.76
C ALA A 536 8.85 -4.10 19.08
N GLY A 537 9.26 -4.48 20.30
CA GLY A 537 9.01 -5.82 20.82
C GLY A 537 7.52 -6.10 20.91
N ILE A 538 6.79 -5.24 21.63
CA ILE A 538 5.33 -5.27 21.74
C ILE A 538 4.77 -3.87 21.46
N LEU A 539 3.76 -3.78 20.60
CA LEU A 539 3.00 -2.57 20.31
C LEU A 539 1.52 -2.80 20.64
N ALA A 540 0.94 -1.88 21.42
CA ALA A 540 -0.50 -1.72 21.53
C ALA A 540 -0.91 -0.31 21.09
N GLN A 541 -1.86 -0.19 20.17
CA GLN A 541 -2.28 1.10 19.64
C GLN A 541 -3.81 1.21 19.55
N SER A 542 -4.39 2.30 20.10
CA SER A 542 -5.84 2.46 20.02
C SER A 542 -6.33 2.54 18.58
N VAL A 543 -5.68 3.35 17.74
CA VAL A 543 -6.05 3.58 16.34
C VAL A 543 -4.83 3.96 15.51
N MET A 544 -4.66 3.31 14.36
CA MET A 544 -3.68 3.69 13.33
C MET A 544 -4.28 4.61 12.23
N SER A 545 -5.31 4.17 11.52
CA SER A 545 -5.86 4.89 10.35
C SER A 545 -7.30 5.39 10.55
N SER A 546 -8.21 4.51 10.97
CA SER A 546 -9.65 4.77 11.06
C SER A 546 -10.10 5.03 12.50
N PRO A 547 -10.86 6.13 12.78
CA PRO A 547 -11.24 6.49 14.14
C PRO A 547 -12.01 5.35 14.82
N GLY A 548 -11.60 5.01 16.04
CA GLY A 548 -12.14 3.92 16.85
C GLY A 548 -11.87 4.14 18.34
N PRO A 549 -12.59 3.39 19.21
CA PRO A 549 -12.52 3.58 20.65
C PRO A 549 -11.16 3.11 21.22
N GLY A 550 -10.90 3.46 22.48
CA GLY A 550 -9.89 2.77 23.28
C GLY A 550 -10.37 1.38 23.70
N PHE A 551 -9.42 0.55 24.13
CA PHE A 551 -9.67 -0.80 24.64
C PHE A 551 -8.75 -1.09 25.84
N ASN A 552 -9.10 -2.14 26.60
CA ASN A 552 -8.26 -2.59 27.71
C ASN A 552 -7.07 -3.40 27.20
N VAL A 553 -5.89 -3.18 27.79
CA VAL A 553 -4.68 -3.95 27.46
C VAL A 553 -3.82 -4.22 28.69
N GLU A 554 -3.50 -5.49 28.91
CA GLU A 554 -2.58 -5.98 29.93
C GLU A 554 -1.36 -6.64 29.28
N ILE A 555 -0.16 -6.20 29.66
CA ILE A 555 1.11 -6.73 29.15
C ILE A 555 1.96 -7.18 30.33
N GLU A 556 2.06 -8.48 30.53
CA GLU A 556 2.63 -9.05 31.75
C GLU A 556 3.62 -10.18 31.49
N ASP A 557 4.68 -10.26 32.28
CA ASP A 557 5.59 -11.42 32.31
C ASP A 557 6.21 -11.76 30.93
N ASN A 558 6.38 -10.77 30.04
CA ASN A 558 7.00 -10.99 28.73
C ASN A 558 8.52 -10.78 28.79
N THR A 559 9.26 -11.51 27.96
CA THR A 559 10.70 -11.34 27.76
C THR A 559 10.96 -10.75 26.38
N ILE A 560 11.61 -9.59 26.31
CA ILE A 560 11.94 -8.87 25.07
C ILE A 560 13.45 -8.67 25.01
N LYS A 561 14.11 -9.20 23.99
CA LYS A 561 15.55 -9.05 23.76
C LYS A 561 15.84 -8.59 22.33
N LEU A 562 16.30 -7.36 22.16
CA LEU A 562 16.50 -6.73 20.86
C LEU A 562 17.99 -6.36 20.72
N ASP A 563 18.73 -7.18 19.96
CA ASP A 563 20.20 -7.21 19.90
C ASP A 563 20.79 -6.29 18.79
N LYS A 564 19.99 -5.39 18.21
CA LYS A 564 20.39 -4.44 17.17
C LYS A 564 19.79 -3.05 17.41
N LEU A 565 20.26 -2.07 16.63
CA LEU A 565 19.80 -0.68 16.68
C LEU A 565 18.33 -0.54 16.26
N ASN A 566 17.75 0.62 16.58
CA ASN A 566 16.43 1.08 16.14
C ASN A 566 15.28 0.19 16.66
N HIS A 567 15.33 -0.15 17.94
CA HIS A 567 14.25 -0.88 18.60
C HIS A 567 13.79 -0.19 19.90
N SER A 568 12.52 -0.34 20.22
CA SER A 568 11.90 -0.02 21.50
C SER A 568 11.36 -1.32 22.12
N GLY A 569 11.31 -1.39 23.46
CA GLY A 569 10.77 -2.56 24.16
C GLY A 569 9.26 -2.69 23.99
N ILE A 570 8.51 -2.00 24.85
CA ILE A 570 7.05 -1.97 24.84
C ILE A 570 6.57 -0.56 24.49
N VAL A 571 5.70 -0.44 23.50
CA VAL A 571 5.16 0.85 23.04
C VAL A 571 3.64 0.82 23.10
N ILE A 572 3.05 1.76 23.84
CA ILE A 572 1.60 1.97 23.96
C ILE A 572 1.25 3.32 23.36
N LEU A 573 0.41 3.30 22.32
CA LEU A 573 0.05 4.48 21.56
C LEU A 573 -1.46 4.74 21.61
N GLY A 574 -1.84 5.93 22.06
CA GLY A 574 -3.15 6.50 21.78
C GLY A 574 -3.30 6.85 20.30
N PRO A 575 -4.41 7.47 19.89
CA PRO A 575 -4.86 7.46 18.52
C PRO A 575 -3.94 8.29 17.61
N ALA A 576 -3.59 7.75 16.44
CA ALA A 576 -2.78 8.46 15.45
C ALA A 576 -3.56 9.60 14.76
N THR A 577 -4.89 9.49 14.72
CA THR A 577 -5.82 10.49 14.21
C THR A 577 -6.60 11.18 15.33
N ASP A 578 -7.02 12.42 15.11
CA ASP A 578 -7.88 13.22 15.99
C ASP A 578 -9.32 13.35 15.45
N ARG A 579 -9.68 12.53 14.45
CA ARG A 579 -11.04 12.46 13.89
C ARG A 579 -12.04 12.00 14.94
N LYS A 580 -13.28 12.49 14.82
CA LYS A 580 -14.41 12.12 15.68
C LYS A 580 -14.57 10.59 15.73
N GLY A 581 -14.65 10.04 16.95
CA GLY A 581 -14.72 8.60 17.21
C GLY A 581 -13.38 7.96 17.61
N ALA A 582 -12.25 8.63 17.38
CA ALA A 582 -10.96 8.21 17.91
C ALA A 582 -10.87 8.47 19.42
N ASP A 583 -10.39 7.49 20.17
CA ASP A 583 -10.20 7.61 21.62
C ASP A 583 -8.87 7.01 22.10
N LYS A 584 -8.49 7.32 23.34
CA LYS A 584 -7.26 6.86 24.01
C LYS A 584 -7.44 5.49 24.65
N LEU A 585 -6.35 4.75 24.77
CA LEU A 585 -6.28 3.62 25.71
C LEU A 585 -6.31 4.17 27.14
N ARG A 586 -7.03 3.48 28.03
CA ARG A 586 -7.13 3.85 29.46
C ARG A 586 -7.11 2.63 30.37
N GLY A 587 -6.51 2.78 31.55
CA GLY A 587 -6.57 1.76 32.60
C GLY A 587 -5.77 0.49 32.31
N GLY A 588 -4.77 0.56 31.41
CA GLY A 588 -3.97 -0.60 31.05
C GLY A 588 -2.81 -0.87 32.01
N ILE A 589 -2.25 -2.08 31.95
CA ILE A 589 -1.20 -2.55 32.85
C ILE A 589 0.01 -3.01 32.05
N ILE A 590 1.21 -2.60 32.47
CA ILE A 590 2.50 -3.09 31.98
C ILE A 590 3.33 -3.51 33.19
N ARG A 591 3.42 -4.82 33.44
CA ARG A 591 4.14 -5.32 34.62
C ARG A 591 5.00 -6.55 34.44
N ASN A 592 6.00 -6.71 35.29
CA ASN A 592 6.87 -7.91 35.33
C ASN A 592 7.53 -8.26 33.99
N ASN A 593 7.67 -7.30 33.07
CA ASN A 593 8.31 -7.58 31.78
C ASN A 593 9.84 -7.45 31.91
N HIS A 594 10.58 -8.33 31.24
CA HIS A 594 12.03 -8.26 31.13
C HIS A 594 12.43 -7.74 29.75
N ILE A 595 12.99 -6.54 29.69
CA ILE A 595 13.36 -5.83 28.47
C ILE A 595 14.88 -5.64 28.43
N GLN A 596 15.52 -6.16 27.39
CA GLN A 596 16.94 -5.98 27.11
C GLN A 596 17.11 -5.37 25.72
N LEU A 597 17.68 -4.17 25.65
CA LEU A 597 17.96 -3.46 24.41
C LEU A 597 19.46 -3.28 24.24
N LYS A 598 20.04 -3.77 23.14
CA LYS A 598 21.47 -3.54 22.89
C LYS A 598 21.78 -2.07 22.62
N ASP A 599 20.97 -1.45 21.77
CA ASP A 599 21.06 -0.03 21.42
C ASP A 599 19.65 0.48 21.07
N GLY A 600 18.88 0.69 22.14
CA GLY A 600 17.46 0.99 22.10
C GLY A 600 17.13 2.47 21.94
N TYR A 601 15.92 2.72 21.47
CA TYR A 601 15.31 4.04 21.52
C TYR A 601 14.73 4.30 22.92
N GLU A 602 13.78 3.47 23.35
CA GLU A 602 13.18 3.53 24.69
C GLU A 602 12.75 2.14 25.19
N GLY A 603 12.85 1.91 26.51
CA GLY A 603 12.41 0.65 27.13
C GLY A 603 10.89 0.49 27.08
N ILE A 604 10.17 1.43 27.69
CA ILE A 604 8.70 1.48 27.71
C ILE A 604 8.23 2.88 27.33
N HIS A 605 7.27 2.98 26.40
CA HIS A 605 6.64 4.25 26.01
C HIS A 605 5.13 4.20 26.20
N VAL A 606 4.60 5.08 27.05
CA VAL A 606 3.17 5.33 27.20
C VAL A 606 2.83 6.68 26.58
N ARG A 607 2.20 6.67 25.40
CA ARG A 607 1.95 7.88 24.62
C ARG A 607 0.47 8.16 24.41
N LYS A 608 -0.02 9.35 24.78
CA LYS A 608 -1.43 9.77 24.62
C LYS A 608 -2.38 8.73 25.24
N CYS A 609 -2.04 8.23 26.41
CA CYS A 609 -2.82 7.24 27.15
C CYS A 609 -3.05 7.74 28.58
N ASP A 610 -4.12 7.26 29.21
CA ASP A 610 -4.48 7.67 30.58
C ASP A 610 -4.51 6.48 31.54
N ASP A 611 -4.26 6.76 32.81
CA ASP A 611 -4.49 5.81 33.91
C ASP A 611 -3.74 4.47 33.72
N PHE A 612 -2.57 4.46 33.06
CA PHE A 612 -1.74 3.25 32.93
C PHE A 612 -0.89 3.01 34.17
N GLU A 613 -0.76 1.75 34.55
CA GLU A 613 0.18 1.28 35.56
C GLU A 613 1.41 0.65 34.88
N VAL A 614 2.61 1.18 35.16
CA VAL A 614 3.89 0.65 34.68
C VAL A 614 4.72 0.26 35.91
N ALA A 615 4.67 -1.01 36.29
CA ALA A 615 5.23 -1.48 37.55
C ALA A 615 6.09 -2.74 37.40
N ASP A 616 7.10 -2.91 38.25
CA ASP A 616 7.86 -4.16 38.38
C ASP A 616 8.54 -4.67 37.09
N ASN A 617 8.80 -3.79 36.11
CA ASN A 617 9.51 -4.18 34.89
C ASN A 617 11.02 -4.09 35.10
N LYS A 618 11.78 -4.98 34.46
CA LYS A 618 13.24 -4.95 34.43
C LYS A 618 13.73 -4.50 33.06
N ILE A 619 14.38 -3.34 32.99
CA ILE A 619 14.91 -2.76 31.76
C ILE A 619 16.43 -2.72 31.83
N SER A 620 17.11 -3.20 30.80
CA SER A 620 18.58 -3.32 30.77
C SER A 620 19.17 -3.10 29.38
N GLY A 621 20.49 -2.88 29.34
CA GLY A 621 21.25 -2.62 28.12
C GLY A 621 21.49 -1.13 27.91
N GLU A 622 21.34 -0.61 26.68
CA GLU A 622 21.53 0.80 26.38
C GLU A 622 20.28 1.39 25.71
N ALA A 623 19.79 2.55 26.19
CA ALA A 623 18.68 3.26 25.56
C ALA A 623 18.74 4.77 25.82
N TYR A 624 18.01 5.57 25.03
CA TYR A 624 17.89 7.01 25.33
C TYR A 624 16.95 7.28 26.51
N TYR A 625 15.94 6.44 26.69
CA TYR A 625 15.04 6.49 27.84
C TYR A 625 14.72 5.10 28.37
N GLY A 626 14.65 4.93 29.68
CA GLY A 626 14.10 3.72 30.28
C GLY A 626 12.59 3.68 30.10
N ILE A 627 11.91 4.66 30.68
CA ILE A 627 10.46 4.82 30.61
C ILE A 627 10.13 6.23 30.12
N ARG A 628 9.15 6.31 29.22
CA ARG A 628 8.70 7.57 28.67
C ARG A 628 7.19 7.69 28.75
N ILE A 629 6.72 8.83 29.25
CA ILE A 629 5.32 9.24 29.21
C ILE A 629 5.24 10.48 28.34
N SER A 630 4.43 10.48 27.28
CA SER A 630 4.26 11.68 26.46
C SER A 630 2.88 11.82 25.84
N GLY A 631 2.47 13.05 25.54
CA GLY A 631 1.20 13.33 24.89
C GLY A 631 1.33 14.26 23.70
N ARG A 632 0.20 14.85 23.32
CA ARG A 632 0.14 15.96 22.37
C ARG A 632 -0.85 16.99 22.89
N LYS A 633 -0.71 18.24 22.43
CA LYS A 633 -1.74 19.27 22.62
C LYS A 633 -3.11 18.73 22.20
N ARG A 634 -4.14 19.11 22.95
CA ARG A 634 -5.55 18.87 22.60
C ARG A 634 -5.80 19.23 21.13
N SER A 635 -6.54 18.36 20.43
CA SER A 635 -7.02 18.61 19.09
C SER A 635 -8.53 18.46 19.05
N GLY A 636 -9.23 19.54 18.68
CA GLY A 636 -10.69 19.61 18.80
C GLY A 636 -11.16 19.34 20.24
N GLU A 637 -12.08 18.39 20.40
CA GLU A 637 -12.62 17.95 21.69
C GLU A 637 -11.76 16.86 22.37
N LEU A 638 -10.84 16.22 21.63
CA LEU A 638 -10.05 15.10 22.12
C LEU A 638 -8.79 15.58 22.88
N ASP A 639 -8.71 15.23 24.16
CA ASP A 639 -7.53 15.50 24.98
C ASP A 639 -6.45 14.44 24.73
N LEU A 640 -5.43 14.80 23.95
CA LEU A 640 -4.31 13.93 23.60
C LEU A 640 -3.15 13.98 24.59
N ARG A 641 -3.32 14.61 25.76
CA ARG A 641 -2.34 14.53 26.84
C ARG A 641 -2.29 13.12 27.42
N ALA A 642 -1.16 12.79 28.05
CA ALA A 642 -1.03 11.59 28.86
C ALA A 642 -1.35 11.92 30.33
N LEU A 643 -2.41 11.32 30.87
CA LEU A 643 -2.98 11.71 32.15
C LEU A 643 -2.90 10.59 33.19
N ASN A 644 -2.61 10.93 34.44
CA ASN A 644 -2.76 10.03 35.59
C ASN A 644 -2.03 8.69 35.49
N ASN A 645 -0.96 8.59 34.69
CA ASN A 645 -0.20 7.34 34.60
C ASN A 645 0.68 7.18 35.84
N VAL A 646 0.90 5.94 36.27
CA VAL A 646 1.70 5.57 37.43
C VAL A 646 2.90 4.74 36.98
N VAL A 647 4.09 5.17 37.39
CA VAL A 647 5.35 4.44 37.19
C VAL A 647 5.93 4.17 38.56
N GLU A 648 6.13 2.91 38.92
CA GLU A 648 6.72 2.54 40.21
C GLU A 648 7.48 1.21 40.14
N SER A 649 8.44 1.01 41.04
CA SER A 649 9.10 -0.30 41.25
C SER A 649 9.75 -0.92 40.01
N ASN A 650 10.15 -0.14 39.01
CA ASN A 650 10.85 -0.66 37.82
C ASN A 650 12.36 -0.73 38.07
N ASP A 651 12.98 -1.89 37.79
CA ASP A 651 14.42 -2.11 37.89
C ASP A 651 15.12 -1.63 36.60
N MET A 652 15.90 -0.57 36.72
CA MET A 652 16.73 -0.01 35.65
C MET A 652 18.23 -0.01 36.00
N ASP A 653 18.67 -0.81 36.99
CA ASP A 653 20.05 -0.78 37.51
C ASP A 653 21.10 -1.19 36.47
N HIS A 654 20.67 -1.94 35.47
CA HIS A 654 21.50 -2.40 34.35
C HIS A 654 21.17 -1.69 33.04
N LEU A 655 20.47 -0.57 33.10
CA LEU A 655 20.20 0.29 31.95
C LEU A 655 21.19 1.45 31.90
N LEU A 656 21.97 1.51 30.84
CA LEU A 656 22.85 2.63 30.53
C LEU A 656 22.07 3.64 29.68
N ILE A 657 21.86 4.83 30.25
CA ILE A 657 21.27 5.95 29.51
C ILE A 657 22.30 6.53 28.54
N LYS A 658 21.96 6.48 27.26
CA LYS A 658 22.80 7.00 26.18
C LYS A 658 22.99 8.51 26.33
N ASN A 659 24.21 8.98 26.10
CA ASN A 659 24.46 10.41 25.98
C ASN A 659 23.75 10.98 24.74
N PRO A 660 23.28 12.24 24.79
CA PRO A 660 22.85 12.98 23.62
C PRO A 660 23.87 12.87 22.47
N ASN A 661 23.40 12.59 21.27
CA ASN A 661 24.23 12.45 20.08
C ASN A 661 23.64 13.21 18.89
N LYS A 662 24.31 13.13 17.72
CA LYS A 662 23.89 13.86 16.51
C LYS A 662 22.41 13.61 16.18
N TYR A 663 21.98 12.35 16.24
CA TYR A 663 20.60 11.96 15.96
C TYR A 663 19.62 12.54 16.96
N SER A 664 19.86 12.35 18.26
CA SER A 664 18.93 12.84 19.28
C SER A 664 18.84 14.37 19.28
N ASN A 665 19.96 15.07 19.06
CA ASN A 665 20.01 16.53 18.96
C ASN A 665 19.25 17.06 17.73
N ALA A 666 19.36 16.39 16.57
CA ALA A 666 18.60 16.74 15.37
C ALA A 666 17.08 16.55 15.55
N HIS A 667 16.68 15.69 16.49
CA HIS A 667 15.28 15.33 16.76
C HIS A 667 14.76 15.84 18.12
N ALA A 668 15.47 16.78 18.76
CA ALA A 668 15.10 17.44 20.02
C ALA A 668 13.94 18.44 19.82
N ASN A 669 12.73 17.92 19.68
CA ASN A 669 11.54 18.70 19.33
C ASN A 669 10.40 18.58 20.36
N GLY A 670 10.67 17.99 21.54
CA GLY A 670 9.67 17.71 22.58
C GLY A 670 8.66 16.62 22.19
N ARG A 671 8.77 16.04 20.98
CA ARG A 671 7.95 14.93 20.48
C ARG A 671 8.75 13.64 20.34
N ILE A 672 10.02 13.70 20.00
CA ILE A 672 10.90 12.55 19.75
C ILE A 672 11.92 12.48 20.88
N PHE A 673 12.65 13.58 21.13
CA PHE A 673 13.51 13.76 22.31
C PHE A 673 13.11 14.99 23.14
N ALA A 674 13.42 14.93 24.45
CA ALA A 674 13.33 16.06 25.38
C ALA A 674 14.35 17.15 25.02
N GLY A 675 14.13 18.37 25.52
CA GLY A 675 15.04 19.50 25.30
C GLY A 675 14.63 20.41 24.14
N SER A 676 15.61 21.18 23.63
CA SER A 676 15.43 22.21 22.60
C SER A 676 16.08 21.80 21.29
N PRO A 677 15.64 22.30 20.12
CA PRO A 677 16.23 21.94 18.83
C PRO A 677 17.76 22.10 18.82
N GLY A 678 18.48 21.00 18.58
CA GLY A 678 19.95 20.95 18.61
C GLY A 678 20.57 20.50 19.94
N GLU A 679 19.81 20.42 21.02
CA GLU A 679 20.27 20.02 22.36
C GLU A 679 19.23 19.12 23.02
N SER A 680 19.42 17.81 22.84
CA SER A 680 18.58 16.78 23.48
C SER A 680 19.05 16.43 24.88
N VAL A 681 18.12 15.94 25.70
CA VAL A 681 18.40 15.40 27.04
C VAL A 681 17.84 13.99 27.14
N THR A 682 18.54 13.10 27.84
CA THR A 682 18.19 11.68 28.00
C THR A 682 18.15 11.33 29.48
N ALA A 683 17.32 10.37 29.88
CA ALA A 683 17.10 10.04 31.30
C ALA A 683 16.48 8.67 31.51
N HIS A 684 16.51 8.16 32.74
CA HIS A 684 15.81 6.93 33.11
C HIS A 684 14.31 7.08 32.90
N VAL A 685 13.74 8.22 33.32
CA VAL A 685 12.33 8.55 33.07
C VAL A 685 12.20 9.92 32.41
N TRP A 686 11.39 10.01 31.35
CA TRP A 686 10.97 11.28 30.76
C TRP A 686 9.44 11.42 30.75
N ILE A 687 8.96 12.47 31.42
CA ILE A 687 7.58 12.93 31.39
C ILE A 687 7.50 14.17 30.48
N GLY A 688 6.94 13.98 29.29
CA GLY A 688 6.90 15.02 28.26
C GLY A 688 5.90 16.13 28.56
N LYS A 689 6.12 17.28 27.92
CA LYS A 689 5.35 18.53 28.09
C LYS A 689 3.82 18.41 28.07
N PHE A 690 3.28 17.45 27.34
CA PHE A 690 1.84 17.23 27.22
C PHE A 690 1.37 16.07 28.10
N SER A 691 1.83 16.05 29.34
CA SER A 691 1.46 15.05 30.34
C SER A 691 1.04 15.77 31.63
N LYS A 692 0.05 15.23 32.34
CA LYS A 692 -0.47 15.85 33.56
C LYS A 692 -0.88 14.82 34.61
N ASN A 693 -0.67 15.14 35.89
CA ASN A 693 -1.07 14.31 37.04
C ASN A 693 -0.45 12.91 37.07
N ASN A 694 0.70 12.70 36.42
CA ASN A 694 1.38 11.41 36.45
C ASN A 694 2.16 11.27 37.76
N THR A 695 2.26 10.05 38.28
CA THR A 695 3.05 9.72 39.47
C THR A 695 4.23 8.84 39.05
N VAL A 696 5.44 9.24 39.41
CA VAL A 696 6.67 8.50 39.11
C VAL A 696 7.44 8.28 40.41
N LYS A 697 7.59 7.02 40.79
CA LYS A 697 8.46 6.57 41.88
C LYS A 697 9.68 5.88 41.28
N VAL A 698 10.86 6.39 41.60
CA VAL A 698 12.14 5.90 41.07
C VAL A 698 13.19 5.85 42.17
N LYS A 699 14.27 5.11 41.93
CA LYS A 699 15.42 5.09 42.84
C LYS A 699 16.10 6.45 42.90
N THR A 700 16.93 6.67 43.92
CA THR A 700 17.68 7.93 44.05
C THR A 700 18.76 8.04 42.98
N SER A 701 19.27 6.92 42.49
CA SER A 701 20.21 6.84 41.36
C SER A 701 19.61 7.20 40.00
N ASP A 702 18.28 7.10 39.85
CA ASP A 702 17.61 7.26 38.56
C ASP A 702 17.36 8.74 38.23
N THR A 703 17.64 9.11 36.99
CA THR A 703 17.41 10.46 36.48
C THR A 703 16.01 10.63 35.92
N VAL A 704 15.37 11.76 36.23
CA VAL A 704 14.02 12.08 35.76
C VAL A 704 14.01 13.45 35.07
N ILE A 705 13.39 13.51 33.89
CA ILE A 705 13.04 14.76 33.20
C ILE A 705 11.54 14.93 33.29
N ASP A 706 11.08 15.99 33.94
CA ASP A 706 9.66 16.37 33.99
C ASP A 706 9.43 17.72 33.31
N GLU A 707 8.72 17.69 32.19
CA GLU A 707 8.29 18.86 31.43
C GLU A 707 6.78 19.10 31.54
N GLY A 708 6.05 18.22 32.24
CA GLY A 708 4.59 18.23 32.33
C GLY A 708 4.03 19.11 33.45
N GLU A 709 2.74 18.95 33.72
CA GLU A 709 2.01 19.75 34.71
C GLU A 709 1.48 18.88 35.85
N GLU A 710 1.61 19.33 37.10
CA GLU A 710 1.00 18.65 38.27
C GLU A 710 1.45 17.17 38.44
N ASN A 711 2.62 16.80 37.91
CA ASN A 711 3.18 15.47 38.12
C ASN A 711 3.82 15.36 39.52
N THR A 712 3.86 14.15 40.06
CA THR A 712 4.45 13.85 41.36
C THR A 712 5.65 12.92 41.17
N ILE A 713 6.84 13.39 41.54
CA ILE A 713 8.09 12.60 41.50
C ILE A 713 8.48 12.24 42.93
N ILE A 714 8.68 10.96 43.20
CA ILE A 714 9.08 10.42 44.50
C ILE A 714 10.37 9.64 44.28
N HIS A 715 11.44 10.06 44.98
CA HIS A 715 12.68 9.30 45.02
C HIS A 715 12.66 8.38 46.24
N GLU A 716 12.85 7.09 46.02
CA GLU A 716 12.96 6.07 47.07
C GLU A 716 14.45 5.84 47.38
N GLU A 717 14.78 5.64 48.65
CA GLU A 717 16.14 5.31 49.06
C GLU A 717 16.55 3.96 48.45
N ASP A 718 17.77 3.90 47.91
CA ASP A 718 18.30 2.67 47.34
C ASP A 718 18.37 1.61 48.46
N GLY A 719 17.53 0.58 48.39
CA GLY A 719 17.54 -0.51 49.37
C GLY A 719 18.89 -1.23 49.36
N GLU A 720 19.54 -1.31 50.54
CA GLU A 720 20.84 -1.99 50.76
C GLU A 720 20.89 -3.46 50.32
#